data_AF-A0A1S6K854-F1
#
_entry.id   AF-A0A1S6K854-F1
#
_cell.length_a   1.000
_cell.length_b   1.000
_cell.length_c   1.000
_cell.angle_alpha   90.00
_cell.angle_beta   90.00
_cell.angle_gamma   90.00
#
_symmetry.space_group_name_H-M   'P 1'
#
loop_
_entity.id
_entity.type
_entity.pdbx_description
1 polymer ?
#
loop_
_entity_poly.entity_id
_entity_poly.type
_entity_poly.pdbx_seq_one_letter_code
_entity_poly.pdbx_strand_id
1 'polypeptide(L)'
;MTALVVDLDLAGKNLDEISEEIEHNLWLKGYCTLDMKLEANLDDALDEVKDLRRGECFEPTPPQVVDGILGTEGTGEIAWLGTAKDEEGAVETPKLEQLTADLFSIADCTRPFFASQGFRGMTISESLVVQGGEALEGTGELTEASCSKWASTFLSARLMMIYFMGPGDGTLELEPIDEDAEAMSIKTRPDMLVILRCDLVGRKHISSSSDYTLCTWIMLPSVVGNRGWEALSTDASDSIPGIRDINEWAEARLEVLASQDVNGQLDQNVPRAWQRMLRTQYFRNTHQPVAIKGMATHSPGTQDCEVLWKSLNVGVDYVGNVPFQRWDHAEYYDPDPQCYINSHAFTGGICKTSINHGQFIDGIELFDNKFFQISQSESTGMEPQQRHILETSYEGLYMAGYSKKQLMTSYIAVFTGCTNPEAMYINYTQGAGAGNVSQAITSNRTSFVLGIMGPSTSIDCEQASSHMALMVGASAVAPNHEWRNKTGGHSEAAITGGVYLTVTPYMWPRFNAYMNPIGRCFTFDASAGGYVRGEACTSLCQKPYTDKIDGELVVSDALCIGSMVGWRMVNNGRGASLTAPSAPAQQEAIHGSVTDAGIDVLDEHAIESHGNGILLDDSVEVSAISRLLRHEPGESDEPLLVGAVKTQVSAQSEACGMTTFLKAMLNITYAVFAPSLHLKQVNPHMEINEHGVFMLNEHLPFRGQMVFHGCSSRGFNGTNTHIIQWYRADAGKVRTERILSMEDQIAFWPAGGGILDNASRPSEGYFIVGSFCQWDEPQEMDKISDNEFSYVITMGANSFENFQICLDQDMERVLHPRYPQASSGSTVTGPATSEEAAGYTWAIDARPVHALAVAGATSSVAIADKEAPGTSVVKATSKDKPGDMYEVKLSVAGKYRAVTWKKVESAGADALKDPAVQGTYYVVGSWNDNRPQAMTADHDKALGLFTFDLGPLPMWASRYDFQIVRNKDVIQVFHPKYGSIASEDWDEVDVEGPDEGGINKAWCIKGKGGDRFRIDFQRNLENDQDVRRISWRKVPAE
;
A
#
# COMPACT_ATOMS: atom_id res chain seq x y z
N MET A 1 -30.71 -25.70 8.49
CA MET A 1 -30.12 -27.02 8.79
C MET A 1 -28.94 -26.78 9.72
N THR A 2 -28.84 -27.54 10.80
CA THR A 2 -27.77 -27.47 11.80
C THR A 2 -26.39 -27.37 11.15
N ALA A 3 -25.63 -26.32 11.48
CA ALA A 3 -24.24 -26.17 11.08
C ALA A 3 -23.47 -27.44 11.44
N LEU A 4 -22.90 -28.12 10.45
CA LEU A 4 -21.84 -29.09 10.68
C LEU A 4 -20.64 -28.29 11.19
N VAL A 5 -20.56 -28.14 12.51
CA VAL A 5 -19.35 -27.74 13.21
C VAL A 5 -18.32 -28.81 12.86
N VAL A 6 -17.43 -28.51 11.92
CA VAL A 6 -16.23 -29.33 11.73
C VAL A 6 -15.31 -28.93 12.87
N ASP A 7 -15.44 -29.63 14.00
CA ASP A 7 -14.49 -29.53 15.10
C ASP A 7 -13.14 -30.03 14.59
N LEU A 8 -12.11 -29.18 14.60
CA LEU A 8 -10.75 -29.65 14.41
C LEU A 8 -10.32 -30.42 15.65
N ASP A 9 -10.21 -31.74 15.52
CA ASP A 9 -9.46 -32.54 16.48
C ASP A 9 -7.96 -32.37 16.20
N LEU A 10 -7.24 -31.75 17.13
CA LEU A 10 -5.78 -31.61 17.10
C LEU A 10 -5.04 -32.96 17.25
N ALA A 11 -5.72 -34.02 17.67
CA ALA A 11 -5.10 -35.32 17.94
C ALA A 11 -4.60 -36.00 16.65
N GLY A 12 -3.28 -36.05 16.51
CA GLY A 12 -2.60 -36.80 15.45
C GLY A 12 -2.31 -36.02 14.17
N LYS A 13 -2.64 -34.72 14.12
CA LYS A 13 -2.27 -33.82 13.03
C LYS A 13 -0.92 -33.15 13.29
N ASN A 14 -0.17 -32.85 12.24
CA ASN A 14 1.05 -32.05 12.34
C ASN A 14 0.72 -30.54 12.27
N LEU A 15 1.69 -29.68 12.59
CA LEU A 15 1.48 -28.22 12.63
C LEU A 15 1.13 -27.61 11.26
N ASP A 16 1.63 -28.19 10.17
CA ASP A 16 1.36 -27.70 8.81
C ASP A 16 -0.12 -27.98 8.45
N GLU A 17 -0.64 -29.17 8.78
CA GLU A 17 -2.05 -29.53 8.59
C GLU A 17 -2.99 -28.63 9.40
N ILE A 18 -2.61 -28.31 10.65
CA ILE A 18 -3.37 -27.39 11.50
C ILE A 18 -3.37 -25.98 10.91
N SER A 19 -2.21 -25.54 10.41
CA SER A 19 -2.04 -24.22 9.79
C SER A 19 -2.89 -24.05 8.53
N GLU A 20 -2.84 -25.03 7.62
CA GLU A 20 -3.65 -25.04 6.39
C GLU A 20 -5.14 -25.00 6.69
N GLU A 21 -5.59 -25.72 7.71
CA GLU A 21 -7.00 -25.82 8.05
C GLU A 21 -7.51 -24.57 8.79
N ILE A 22 -6.68 -23.95 9.64
CA ILE A 22 -6.98 -22.64 10.21
C ILE A 22 -7.08 -21.59 9.10
N GLU A 23 -6.10 -21.52 8.20
CA GLU A 23 -6.12 -20.61 7.05
C GLU A 23 -7.40 -20.82 6.23
N HIS A 24 -7.70 -22.07 5.87
CA HIS A 24 -8.88 -22.42 5.08
C HIS A 24 -10.19 -21.99 5.75
N ASN A 25 -10.36 -22.27 7.05
CA ASN A 25 -11.58 -21.90 7.78
C ASN A 25 -11.70 -20.38 7.97
N LEU A 26 -10.60 -19.68 8.28
CA LEU A 26 -10.61 -18.22 8.35
C LEU A 26 -10.97 -17.58 7.00
N TRP A 27 -10.53 -18.17 5.89
CA TRP A 27 -10.85 -17.70 4.55
C TRP A 27 -12.31 -17.96 4.16
N LEU A 28 -12.82 -19.15 4.44
CA LEU A 28 -14.18 -19.56 4.05
C LEU A 28 -15.28 -19.04 4.98
N LYS A 29 -15.04 -19.07 6.28
CA LYS A 29 -16.06 -18.82 7.30
C LYS A 29 -15.85 -17.51 8.04
N GLY A 30 -14.66 -16.92 7.95
CA GLY A 30 -14.26 -15.82 8.83
C GLY A 30 -13.92 -16.27 10.26
N TYR A 31 -14.05 -17.55 10.60
CA TYR A 31 -13.70 -18.09 11.92
C TYR A 31 -13.28 -19.58 11.85
N CYS A 32 -12.55 -20.02 12.87
CA CYS A 32 -12.10 -21.39 13.07
C CYS A 32 -12.33 -21.79 14.54
N THR A 33 -12.84 -23.00 14.76
CA THR A 33 -13.09 -23.57 16.09
C THR A 33 -12.10 -24.72 16.33
N LEU A 34 -11.44 -24.72 17.49
CA LEU A 34 -10.43 -25.69 17.88
C LEU A 34 -10.76 -26.23 19.29
N ASP A 35 -10.62 -27.54 19.48
CA ASP A 35 -10.67 -28.17 20.79
C ASP A 35 -9.23 -28.33 21.30
N MET A 36 -8.89 -27.61 22.37
CA MET A 36 -7.51 -27.49 22.84
C MET A 36 -7.03 -28.73 23.60
N LYS A 37 -7.97 -29.51 24.16
CA LYS A 37 -7.70 -30.71 24.98
C LYS A 37 -6.68 -30.46 26.11
N LEU A 38 -6.73 -29.27 26.72
CA LEU A 38 -5.90 -28.86 27.86
C LEU A 38 -6.56 -29.16 29.22
N GLU A 39 -7.57 -30.02 29.25
CA GLU A 39 -8.41 -30.40 30.41
C GLU A 39 -7.66 -30.48 31.77
N ALA A 40 -6.42 -30.98 31.81
CA ALA A 40 -5.66 -31.14 33.05
C ALA A 40 -5.14 -29.82 33.69
N ASN A 41 -5.11 -28.71 32.95
CA ASN A 41 -4.64 -27.40 33.44
C ASN A 41 -5.76 -26.36 33.62
N LEU A 42 -6.99 -26.69 33.23
CA LEU A 42 -8.10 -25.74 33.20
C LEU A 42 -8.60 -25.37 34.60
N ASP A 43 -8.71 -26.35 35.50
CA ASP A 43 -9.10 -26.13 36.90
C ASP A 43 -8.09 -25.24 37.63
N ASP A 44 -6.79 -25.48 37.42
CA ASP A 44 -5.72 -24.67 38.00
C ASP A 44 -5.79 -23.22 37.48
N ALA A 45 -6.05 -23.01 36.18
CA ALA A 45 -6.20 -21.68 35.60
C ALA A 45 -7.43 -20.95 36.14
N LEU A 46 -8.56 -21.64 36.34
CA LEU A 46 -9.75 -21.06 36.98
C LEU A 46 -9.52 -20.71 38.45
N ASP A 47 -8.66 -21.47 39.16
CA ASP A 47 -8.24 -21.12 40.52
C ASP A 47 -7.35 -19.86 40.54
N GLU A 48 -6.45 -19.71 39.58
CA GLU A 48 -5.66 -18.47 39.39
C GLU A 48 -6.56 -17.26 39.05
N VAL A 49 -7.63 -17.44 38.27
CA VAL A 49 -8.62 -16.37 38.04
C VAL A 49 -9.31 -15.95 39.36
N LYS A 50 -9.59 -16.90 40.27
CA LYS A 50 -10.10 -16.56 41.60
C LYS A 50 -9.06 -15.86 42.46
N ASP A 51 -7.77 -16.14 42.26
CA ASP A 51 -6.67 -15.40 42.91
C ASP A 51 -6.60 -13.96 42.40
N LEU A 52 -6.67 -13.74 41.07
CA LEU A 52 -6.75 -12.40 40.47
C LEU A 52 -7.93 -11.60 41.05
N ARG A 53 -9.08 -12.25 41.22
CA ARG A 53 -10.25 -11.60 41.81
C ARG A 53 -10.08 -11.27 43.29
N ARG A 54 -9.42 -12.14 44.06
CA ARG A 54 -9.07 -11.88 45.46
C ARG A 54 -8.02 -10.77 45.61
N GLY A 55 -7.16 -10.62 44.61
CA GLY A 55 -6.17 -9.56 44.50
C GLY A 55 -6.71 -8.24 43.95
N GLU A 56 -8.02 -8.11 43.74
CA GLU A 56 -8.68 -6.90 43.20
C GLU A 56 -8.13 -6.48 41.81
N CYS A 57 -7.66 -7.45 41.00
CA CYS A 57 -7.11 -7.18 39.66
C CYS A 57 -8.18 -7.00 38.57
N PHE A 58 -9.46 -7.27 38.89
CA PHE A 58 -10.57 -7.07 37.97
C PHE A 58 -11.08 -5.64 38.04
N GLU A 59 -11.23 -5.01 36.87
CA GLU A 59 -11.81 -3.69 36.73
C GLU A 59 -13.15 -3.75 35.96
N PRO A 60 -14.10 -2.85 36.26
CA PRO A 60 -15.33 -2.75 35.47
C PRO A 60 -15.03 -2.28 34.04
N THR A 61 -15.67 -2.91 33.06
CA THR A 61 -15.43 -2.59 31.64
C THR A 61 -16.09 -1.26 31.24
N PRO A 62 -15.38 -0.33 30.56
CA PRO A 62 -16.00 0.86 29.99
C PRO A 62 -17.07 0.50 28.94
N PRO A 63 -18.28 1.08 28.99
CA PRO A 63 -19.36 0.73 28.06
C PRO A 63 -18.98 0.86 26.57
N GLN A 64 -18.11 1.81 26.23
CA GLN A 64 -17.68 2.11 24.86
C GLN A 64 -16.85 0.98 24.21
N VAL A 65 -16.25 0.11 25.02
CA VAL A 65 -15.32 -0.92 24.51
C VAL A 65 -15.93 -2.33 24.50
N VAL A 66 -17.09 -2.48 25.15
CA VAL A 66 -17.77 -3.77 25.38
C VAL A 66 -18.07 -4.50 24.07
N ASP A 67 -18.61 -3.81 23.08
CA ASP A 67 -18.91 -4.38 21.75
C ASP A 67 -17.65 -4.79 20.98
N GLY A 68 -16.52 -4.13 21.27
CA GLY A 68 -15.20 -4.52 20.76
C GLY A 68 -14.58 -5.73 21.46
N ILE A 69 -15.18 -6.26 22.54
CA ILE A 69 -14.70 -7.45 23.26
C ILE A 69 -15.60 -8.63 22.94
N LEU A 70 -16.67 -8.83 23.72
CA LEU A 70 -17.63 -9.94 23.60
C LEU A 70 -19.08 -9.46 23.73
N GLY A 71 -19.34 -8.15 23.61
CA GLY A 71 -20.66 -7.56 23.74
C GLY A 71 -21.18 -7.50 25.18
N THR A 72 -22.35 -6.89 25.36
CA THR A 72 -22.89 -6.51 26.67
C THR A 72 -23.16 -7.67 27.62
N GLU A 73 -23.65 -8.80 27.10
CA GLU A 73 -23.95 -10.01 27.91
C GLU A 73 -22.74 -10.92 28.12
N GLY A 74 -21.63 -10.64 27.43
CA GLY A 74 -20.40 -11.45 27.46
C GLY A 74 -19.24 -10.77 28.16
N THR A 75 -19.40 -9.50 28.55
CA THR A 75 -18.31 -8.66 29.06
C THR A 75 -18.77 -7.91 30.32
N GLY A 76 -18.54 -8.51 31.49
CA GLY A 76 -18.78 -7.88 32.79
C GLY A 76 -17.58 -7.09 33.28
N GLU A 77 -16.65 -7.78 33.93
CA GLU A 77 -15.38 -7.26 34.44
C GLU A 77 -14.21 -7.85 33.65
N ILE A 78 -13.09 -7.12 33.58
CA ILE A 78 -11.90 -7.52 32.82
C ILE A 78 -10.64 -7.45 33.69
N ALA A 79 -9.64 -8.27 33.37
CA ALA A 79 -8.32 -8.24 33.99
C ALA A 79 -7.23 -8.49 32.94
N TRP A 80 -6.24 -7.59 32.84
CA TRP A 80 -5.10 -7.74 31.93
C TRP A 80 -4.05 -8.68 32.51
N LEU A 81 -3.51 -9.58 31.70
CA LEU A 81 -2.36 -10.39 32.06
C LEU A 81 -1.07 -9.68 31.61
N GLY A 82 -0.20 -9.34 32.56
CA GLY A 82 1.14 -8.80 32.27
C GLY A 82 1.44 -7.37 32.75
N THR A 83 0.53 -6.68 33.42
CA THR A 83 0.82 -5.37 34.04
C THR A 83 1.89 -5.49 35.14
N ALA A 84 2.89 -4.60 35.04
CA ALA A 84 4.18 -4.55 35.74
C ALA A 84 4.35 -5.38 37.03
N LYS A 85 5.30 -6.32 36.97
CA LYS A 85 5.85 -7.13 38.08
C LYS A 85 6.66 -6.32 39.11
N ASP A 86 6.54 -4.99 39.11
CA ASP A 86 7.40 -4.08 39.89
C ASP A 86 6.72 -3.54 41.18
N GLU A 87 5.48 -3.92 41.48
CA GLU A 87 4.82 -3.60 42.75
C GLU A 87 4.84 -4.77 43.73
N GLU A 88 5.20 -4.51 45.00
CA GLU A 88 5.11 -5.48 46.10
C GLU A 88 3.65 -5.94 46.28
N GLY A 89 3.27 -7.06 45.64
CA GLY A 89 1.90 -7.60 45.71
C GLY A 89 1.36 -8.27 44.45
N ALA A 90 2.12 -8.33 43.35
CA ALA A 90 1.66 -8.96 42.11
C ALA A 90 1.22 -10.42 42.31
N VAL A 91 0.01 -10.75 41.82
CA VAL A 91 -0.54 -12.11 41.85
C VAL A 91 0.15 -12.95 40.79
N GLU A 92 0.86 -14.01 41.20
CA GLU A 92 1.49 -14.95 40.27
C GLU A 92 0.43 -15.82 39.58
N THR A 93 0.47 -15.89 38.24
CA THR A 93 -0.50 -16.63 37.41
C THR A 93 0.17 -17.53 36.37
N PRO A 94 1.03 -18.48 36.79
CA PRO A 94 1.83 -19.29 35.87
C PRO A 94 1.01 -20.14 34.89
N LYS A 95 -0.22 -20.56 35.23
CA LYS A 95 -1.07 -21.34 34.34
C LYS A 95 -1.75 -20.45 33.29
N LEU A 96 -2.19 -19.26 33.66
CA LEU A 96 -2.70 -18.27 32.70
C LEU A 96 -1.58 -17.75 31.77
N GLU A 97 -0.35 -17.59 32.30
CA GLU A 97 0.84 -17.29 31.48
C GLU A 97 1.15 -18.42 30.50
N GLN A 98 1.03 -19.70 30.93
CA GLN A 98 1.21 -20.86 30.04
C GLN A 98 0.12 -20.92 28.96
N LEU A 99 -1.16 -20.70 29.29
CA LEU A 99 -2.24 -20.64 28.31
C LEU A 99 -2.01 -19.53 27.29
N THR A 100 -1.52 -18.38 27.73
CA THR A 100 -1.13 -17.29 26.83
C THR A 100 0.01 -17.70 25.89
N ALA A 101 1.01 -18.44 26.37
CA ALA A 101 2.07 -18.99 25.54
C ALA A 101 1.57 -20.02 24.51
N ASP A 102 0.57 -20.83 24.88
CA ASP A 102 -0.05 -21.79 23.98
C ASP A 102 -0.85 -21.06 22.87
N LEU A 103 -1.59 -20.01 23.22
CA LEU A 103 -2.27 -19.14 22.25
C LEU A 103 -1.28 -18.47 21.29
N PHE A 104 -0.12 -17.99 21.78
CA PHE A 104 0.93 -17.46 20.91
C PHE A 104 1.45 -18.50 19.91
N SER A 105 1.59 -19.76 20.34
CA SER A 105 2.04 -20.84 19.46
C SER A 105 1.01 -21.15 18.35
N ILE A 106 -0.28 -21.08 18.66
CA ILE A 106 -1.36 -21.25 17.67
C ILE A 106 -1.48 -20.03 16.76
N ALA A 107 -1.30 -18.82 17.29
CA ALA A 107 -1.23 -17.61 16.50
C ALA A 107 -0.13 -17.72 15.44
N ASP A 108 1.00 -18.36 15.75
CA ASP A 108 2.07 -18.63 14.79
C ASP A 108 1.61 -19.48 13.58
N CYS A 109 0.70 -20.41 13.83
CA CYS A 109 0.09 -21.25 12.79
C CYS A 109 -0.83 -20.45 11.85
N THR A 110 -1.21 -19.21 12.21
CA THR A 110 -2.01 -18.34 11.32
C THR A 110 -1.15 -17.59 10.29
N ARG A 111 0.19 -17.65 10.37
CA ARG A 111 1.08 -16.90 9.46
C ARG A 111 0.78 -17.11 7.96
N PRO A 112 0.50 -18.33 7.46
CA PRO A 112 0.18 -18.53 6.04
C PRO A 112 -1.04 -17.75 5.58
N PHE A 113 -2.09 -17.68 6.41
CA PHE A 113 -3.28 -16.85 6.14
C PHE A 113 -2.92 -15.38 5.88
N PHE A 114 -2.09 -14.79 6.74
CA PHE A 114 -1.68 -13.40 6.53
C PHE A 114 -0.77 -13.24 5.30
N ALA A 115 0.12 -14.21 5.04
CA ALA A 115 0.96 -14.18 3.84
C ALA A 115 0.11 -14.25 2.56
N SER A 116 -0.94 -15.07 2.53
CA SER A 116 -1.87 -15.18 1.39
C SER A 116 -2.74 -13.94 1.24
N GLN A 117 -2.96 -13.18 2.31
CA GLN A 117 -3.61 -11.86 2.29
C GLN A 117 -2.65 -10.69 2.00
N GLY A 118 -1.35 -10.97 1.80
CA GLY A 118 -0.34 -9.94 1.56
C GLY A 118 0.01 -9.09 2.78
N PHE A 119 -0.33 -9.55 3.99
CA PHE A 119 0.03 -8.92 5.24
C PHE A 119 1.43 -9.37 5.71
N ARG A 120 2.21 -8.45 6.31
CA ARG A 120 3.56 -8.74 6.85
C ARG A 120 3.69 -8.19 8.27
N GLY A 121 4.45 -8.90 9.11
CA GLY A 121 4.98 -8.42 10.40
C GLY A 121 4.03 -8.39 11.61
N MET A 122 3.23 -9.43 11.82
CA MET A 122 2.23 -9.47 12.90
C MET A 122 2.81 -9.26 14.30
N THR A 123 2.01 -8.63 15.16
CA THR A 123 2.20 -8.59 16.62
C THR A 123 1.00 -9.21 17.31
N ILE A 124 1.15 -9.58 18.57
CA ILE A 124 0.08 -10.18 19.36
C ILE A 124 -0.07 -9.34 20.63
N SER A 125 -1.31 -9.05 21.03
CA SER A 125 -1.61 -8.21 22.18
C SER A 125 -1.27 -8.91 23.50
N GLU A 126 -1.29 -8.13 24.59
CA GLU A 126 -1.51 -8.70 25.93
C GLU A 126 -2.83 -9.48 25.96
N SER A 127 -2.88 -10.54 26.76
CA SER A 127 -4.09 -11.34 26.94
C SER A 127 -5.00 -10.71 27.99
N LEU A 128 -6.30 -10.78 27.74
CA LEU A 128 -7.34 -10.22 28.58
C LEU A 128 -8.23 -11.33 29.14
N VAL A 129 -8.33 -11.43 30.46
CA VAL A 129 -9.33 -12.28 31.10
C VAL A 129 -10.64 -11.50 31.18
N VAL A 130 -11.71 -12.08 30.66
CA VAL A 130 -13.05 -11.49 30.62
C VAL A 130 -13.97 -12.35 31.46
N GLN A 131 -14.65 -11.74 32.44
CA GLN A 131 -15.77 -12.37 33.12
C GLN A 131 -17.05 -12.17 32.30
N GLY A 132 -17.77 -13.25 32.03
CA GLY A 132 -19.08 -13.20 31.37
C GLY A 132 -20.15 -12.51 32.21
N GLY A 133 -21.31 -12.25 31.60
CA GLY A 133 -22.44 -11.56 32.21
C GLY A 133 -22.55 -10.09 31.81
N GLU A 134 -23.66 -9.46 32.20
CA GLU A 134 -23.95 -8.07 31.85
C GLU A 134 -22.91 -7.10 32.43
N ALA A 135 -22.37 -6.23 31.58
CA ALA A 135 -21.61 -5.07 32.01
C ALA A 135 -22.41 -4.28 33.06
N LEU A 136 -21.82 -4.05 34.23
CA LEU A 136 -22.45 -3.23 35.27
C LEU A 136 -22.62 -1.80 34.73
N GLU A 137 -23.87 -1.39 34.49
CA GLU A 137 -24.18 -0.05 33.98
C GLU A 137 -23.54 1.04 34.87
N GLY A 138 -22.59 1.80 34.30
CA GLY A 138 -22.04 3.02 34.90
C GLY A 138 -20.84 2.85 35.85
N THR A 139 -20.18 1.68 35.90
CA THR A 139 -19.02 1.48 36.81
C THR A 139 -17.65 1.57 36.13
N GLY A 140 -17.54 1.36 34.81
CA GLY A 140 -16.28 1.51 34.08
C GLY A 140 -16.12 2.92 33.50
N GLU A 141 -15.03 3.62 33.83
CA GLU A 141 -14.71 4.93 33.28
C GLU A 141 -13.62 4.80 32.21
N LEU A 142 -13.93 5.22 30.98
CA LEU A 142 -12.92 5.36 29.94
C LEU A 142 -12.07 6.60 30.25
N THR A 143 -10.75 6.44 30.19
CA THR A 143 -9.76 7.51 30.39
C THR A 143 -9.01 7.79 29.10
N GLU A 144 -8.33 8.92 29.00
CA GLU A 144 -7.54 9.29 27.82
C GLU A 144 -6.48 8.21 27.46
N ALA A 145 -5.85 7.62 28.47
CA ALA A 145 -4.83 6.58 28.28
C ALA A 145 -5.44 5.24 27.83
N SER A 146 -6.54 4.81 28.46
CA SER A 146 -7.23 3.56 28.11
C SER A 146 -7.93 3.65 26.75
N CYS A 147 -8.49 4.81 26.39
CA CYS A 147 -9.07 5.10 25.08
C CYS A 147 -8.07 4.83 23.94
N SER A 148 -6.85 5.37 24.04
CA SER A 148 -5.82 5.15 23.02
C SER A 148 -5.40 3.67 22.91
N LYS A 149 -5.30 2.95 24.05
CA LYS A 149 -4.98 1.51 24.07
C LYS A 149 -6.06 0.70 23.34
N TRP A 150 -7.33 0.93 23.68
CA TRP A 150 -8.47 0.22 23.09
C TRP A 150 -8.63 0.50 21.60
N ALA A 151 -8.61 1.78 21.20
CA ALA A 151 -8.70 2.15 19.79
C ALA A 151 -7.57 1.52 18.96
N SER A 152 -6.33 1.57 19.46
CA SER A 152 -5.18 0.97 18.77
C SER A 152 -5.34 -0.54 18.60
N THR A 153 -5.85 -1.22 19.62
CA THR A 153 -6.09 -2.67 19.59
C THR A 153 -7.14 -3.02 18.54
N PHE A 154 -8.31 -2.37 18.57
CA PHE A 154 -9.41 -2.68 17.67
C PHE A 154 -9.12 -2.30 16.20
N LEU A 155 -8.45 -1.16 15.95
CA LEU A 155 -8.08 -0.75 14.59
C LEU A 155 -7.00 -1.65 13.95
N SER A 156 -6.05 -2.13 14.77
CA SER A 156 -4.92 -2.93 14.30
C SER A 156 -5.22 -4.42 14.26
N ALA A 157 -6.20 -4.89 15.03
CA ALA A 157 -6.57 -6.29 15.08
C ALA A 157 -7.12 -6.76 13.73
N ARG A 158 -6.74 -7.98 13.35
CA ARG A 158 -7.30 -8.70 12.20
C ARG A 158 -7.87 -10.04 12.61
N LEU A 159 -7.24 -10.69 13.59
CA LEU A 159 -7.80 -11.88 14.22
C LEU A 159 -7.97 -11.65 15.72
N MET A 160 -9.01 -12.26 16.28
CA MET A 160 -9.22 -12.40 17.71
C MET A 160 -9.26 -13.88 18.06
N MET A 161 -8.52 -14.26 19.08
CA MET A 161 -8.52 -15.58 19.69
C MET A 161 -9.31 -15.51 20.99
N ILE A 162 -10.32 -16.37 21.11
CA ILE A 162 -11.25 -16.42 22.25
C ILE A 162 -11.19 -17.83 22.81
N TYR A 163 -10.56 -17.98 23.97
CA TYR A 163 -10.46 -19.26 24.66
C TYR A 163 -11.44 -19.32 25.83
N PHE A 164 -12.42 -20.22 25.73
CA PHE A 164 -13.49 -20.37 26.71
C PHE A 164 -13.03 -21.29 27.85
N MET A 165 -12.82 -20.70 29.04
CA MET A 165 -12.33 -21.46 30.20
C MET A 165 -13.47 -22.10 31.01
N GLY A 166 -14.71 -21.62 30.87
CA GLY A 166 -15.87 -22.12 31.62
C GLY A 166 -16.03 -21.45 32.99
N PRO A 167 -16.75 -22.07 33.95
CA PRO A 167 -17.11 -23.49 34.01
C PRO A 167 -18.43 -23.89 33.31
N GLY A 168 -19.23 -22.93 32.86
CA GLY A 168 -20.50 -23.14 32.18
C GLY A 168 -20.41 -23.15 30.64
N ASP A 169 -21.50 -23.56 30.02
CA ASP A 169 -21.69 -23.46 28.57
C ASP A 169 -22.27 -22.08 28.21
N GLY A 170 -22.04 -21.65 26.97
CA GLY A 170 -22.54 -20.37 26.46
C GLY A 170 -22.85 -20.42 24.97
N THR A 171 -23.15 -19.27 24.39
CA THR A 171 -23.37 -19.11 22.94
C THR A 171 -22.63 -17.88 22.44
N LEU A 172 -21.75 -18.06 21.46
CA LEU A 172 -21.08 -16.98 20.73
C LEU A 172 -21.86 -16.71 19.44
N GLU A 173 -22.51 -15.57 19.37
CA GLU A 173 -23.14 -15.04 18.17
C GLU A 173 -22.11 -14.25 17.35
N LEU A 174 -22.06 -14.50 16.05
CA LEU A 174 -21.18 -13.83 15.11
C LEU A 174 -22.01 -13.21 13.99
N GLU A 175 -21.78 -11.94 13.70
CA GLU A 175 -22.55 -11.16 12.73
C GLU A 175 -21.61 -10.46 11.75
N PRO A 176 -21.76 -10.63 10.42
CA PRO A 176 -20.95 -9.90 9.44
C PRO A 176 -21.18 -8.39 9.51
N ILE A 177 -20.11 -7.60 9.48
CA ILE A 177 -20.14 -6.14 9.73
C ILE A 177 -20.82 -5.34 8.59
N ASP A 178 -20.86 -5.86 7.36
CA ASP A 178 -21.27 -5.10 6.16
C ASP A 178 -22.27 -5.87 5.25
N GLU A 179 -22.98 -6.87 5.80
CA GLU A 179 -24.00 -7.62 5.06
C GLU A 179 -25.32 -7.75 5.85
N ASP A 180 -26.48 -7.72 5.16
CA ASP A 180 -27.80 -8.07 5.71
C ASP A 180 -27.92 -9.60 6.03
N ALA A 181 -26.86 -10.22 6.53
CA ALA A 181 -26.78 -11.64 6.80
C ALA A 181 -27.31 -11.99 8.20
N GLU A 182 -27.95 -13.15 8.34
CA GLU A 182 -28.39 -13.63 9.65
C GLU A 182 -27.18 -13.97 10.54
N ALA A 183 -27.21 -13.51 11.80
CA ALA A 183 -26.21 -13.86 12.79
C ALA A 183 -26.12 -15.38 12.98
N MET A 184 -24.89 -15.88 13.10
CA MET A 184 -24.62 -17.30 13.31
C MET A 184 -24.27 -17.55 14.78
N SER A 185 -24.70 -18.69 15.32
CA SER A 185 -24.47 -19.03 16.72
C SER A 185 -23.56 -20.26 16.86
N ILE A 186 -22.51 -20.12 17.65
CA ILE A 186 -21.59 -21.19 18.04
C ILE A 186 -21.87 -21.53 19.50
N LYS A 187 -22.17 -22.79 19.81
CA LYS A 187 -22.25 -23.23 21.21
C LYS A 187 -20.84 -23.31 21.78
N THR A 188 -20.60 -22.58 22.87
CA THR A 188 -19.30 -22.52 23.53
C THR A 188 -19.29 -23.48 24.71
N ARG A 189 -18.19 -24.23 24.88
CA ARG A 189 -17.95 -25.13 26.00
C ARG A 189 -16.56 -24.87 26.59
N PRO A 190 -16.27 -25.30 27.82
CA PRO A 190 -14.92 -25.22 28.38
C PRO A 190 -13.89 -25.92 27.47
N ASP A 191 -12.66 -25.41 27.44
CA ASP A 191 -11.52 -25.92 26.64
C ASP A 191 -11.68 -25.71 25.11
N MET A 192 -12.56 -24.80 24.71
CA MET A 192 -12.79 -24.44 23.30
C MET A 192 -12.06 -23.14 22.94
N LEU A 193 -11.32 -23.15 21.83
CA LEU A 193 -10.73 -21.96 21.22
C LEU A 193 -11.47 -21.58 19.94
N VAL A 194 -11.80 -20.29 19.81
CA VAL A 194 -12.32 -19.70 18.58
C VAL A 194 -11.34 -18.66 18.07
N ILE A 195 -10.92 -18.78 16.82
CA ILE A 195 -10.12 -17.77 16.11
C ILE A 195 -11.03 -17.14 15.06
N LEU A 196 -11.20 -15.83 15.06
CA LEU A 196 -12.11 -15.14 14.13
C LEU A 196 -11.52 -13.87 13.52
N ARG A 197 -11.98 -13.51 12.31
CA ARG A 197 -11.71 -12.24 11.61
C ARG A 197 -12.50 -11.10 12.25
N CYS A 198 -11.90 -10.49 13.27
CA CYS A 198 -12.57 -9.49 14.09
C CYS A 198 -12.78 -8.14 13.39
N ASP A 199 -12.14 -7.96 12.23
CA ASP A 199 -12.30 -6.84 11.31
C ASP A 199 -13.47 -7.00 10.35
N LEU A 200 -14.08 -8.19 10.28
CA LEU A 200 -15.16 -8.51 9.33
C LEU A 200 -16.41 -9.06 10.01
N VAL A 201 -16.26 -9.54 11.24
CA VAL A 201 -17.30 -10.23 11.99
C VAL A 201 -17.42 -9.62 13.39
N GLY A 202 -18.57 -8.99 13.63
CA GLY A 202 -19.06 -8.62 14.95
C GLY A 202 -19.33 -9.85 15.79
N ARG A 203 -19.26 -9.71 17.11
CA ARG A 203 -19.29 -10.85 18.03
C ARG A 203 -19.99 -10.48 19.32
N LYS A 204 -20.80 -11.40 19.82
CA LYS A 204 -21.49 -11.28 21.09
C LYS A 204 -21.52 -12.64 21.79
N HIS A 205 -20.97 -12.71 22.99
CA HIS A 205 -21.05 -13.92 23.81
C HIS A 205 -22.18 -13.79 24.81
N ILE A 206 -22.95 -14.87 24.96
CA ILE A 206 -24.03 -14.98 25.93
C ILE A 206 -23.64 -16.12 26.87
N SER A 207 -23.31 -15.77 28.12
CA SER A 207 -22.87 -16.72 29.14
C SER A 207 -23.32 -16.33 30.53
N SER A 208 -23.08 -17.20 31.51
CA SER A 208 -23.34 -16.88 32.91
C SER A 208 -22.28 -15.92 33.46
N SER A 209 -22.62 -15.21 34.54
CA SER A 209 -21.64 -14.37 35.25
C SER A 209 -20.55 -15.14 35.99
N SER A 210 -20.61 -16.47 36.01
CA SER A 210 -19.56 -17.33 36.54
C SER A 210 -18.54 -17.77 35.50
N ASP A 211 -18.78 -17.47 34.21
CA ASP A 211 -17.91 -17.93 33.11
C ASP A 211 -16.75 -16.96 32.87
N TYR A 212 -15.60 -17.52 32.52
CA TYR A 212 -14.40 -16.76 32.18
C TYR A 212 -13.85 -17.13 30.81
N THR A 213 -13.38 -16.12 30.11
CA THR A 213 -12.86 -16.23 28.75
C THR A 213 -11.52 -15.51 28.66
N LEU A 214 -10.56 -16.09 27.95
CA LEU A 214 -9.27 -15.47 27.68
C LEU A 214 -9.25 -14.96 26.23
N CYS A 215 -9.05 -13.66 26.05
CA CYS A 215 -9.06 -13.00 24.76
C CYS A 215 -7.67 -12.47 24.39
N THR A 216 -7.24 -12.71 23.15
CA THR A 216 -5.98 -12.21 22.60
C THR A 216 -6.19 -11.76 21.16
N TRP A 217 -5.57 -10.65 20.74
CA TRP A 217 -5.69 -10.13 19.38
C TRP A 217 -4.39 -10.32 18.61
N ILE A 218 -4.51 -10.79 17.36
CA ILE A 218 -3.41 -10.79 16.39
C ILE A 218 -3.57 -9.54 15.54
N MET A 219 -2.57 -8.67 15.63
CA MET A 219 -2.58 -7.34 15.08
C MET A 219 -1.57 -7.24 13.94
N LEU A 220 -1.91 -6.44 12.93
CA LEU A 220 -0.90 -6.05 11.95
C LEU A 220 0.11 -5.12 12.62
N PRO A 221 1.38 -5.14 12.17
CA PRO A 221 2.27 -4.05 12.50
C PRO A 221 1.62 -2.84 11.88
N SER A 222 1.19 -1.96 12.75
CA SER A 222 0.31 -0.90 12.33
C SER A 222 1.02 -0.07 11.25
N VAL A 223 0.54 -0.10 10.00
CA VAL A 223 0.80 0.92 8.96
C VAL A 223 0.37 2.31 9.49
N VAL A 224 -0.46 2.25 10.52
CA VAL A 224 -1.11 3.30 11.26
C VAL A 224 -0.35 3.52 12.60
N GLY A 225 0.82 2.93 12.86
CA GLY A 225 1.52 2.98 14.17
C GLY A 225 0.64 2.80 15.43
N ASN A 226 1.14 3.20 16.60
CA ASN A 226 0.31 3.45 17.79
C ASN A 226 -0.61 4.68 17.61
N ARG A 227 -1.22 4.93 16.44
CA ARG A 227 -2.08 6.12 16.23
C ARG A 227 -3.34 6.08 17.08
N GLY A 228 -3.74 4.95 17.67
CA GLY A 228 -4.99 4.87 18.44
C GLY A 228 -6.17 5.41 17.62
N TRP A 229 -7.10 6.10 18.28
CA TRP A 229 -8.27 6.76 17.64
C TRP A 229 -7.88 7.98 16.76
N GLU A 230 -6.61 8.41 16.78
CA GLU A 230 -6.09 9.53 15.97
C GLU A 230 -5.99 9.17 14.48
N ALA A 231 -6.06 7.88 14.17
CA ALA A 231 -6.06 7.34 12.82
C ALA A 231 -7.33 7.75 12.07
N LEU A 232 -7.16 8.17 10.82
CA LEU A 232 -8.19 8.32 9.77
C LEU A 232 -9.56 7.76 10.15
N SER A 233 -10.41 8.56 10.82
CA SER A 233 -11.83 8.21 10.94
C SER A 233 -12.40 8.30 9.52
N THR A 234 -12.62 7.13 8.97
CA THR A 234 -13.31 6.95 7.71
C THR A 234 -14.59 6.21 8.04
N ASP A 235 -15.63 6.38 7.24
CA ASP A 235 -16.89 5.65 7.45
C ASP A 235 -16.64 4.11 7.58
N ALA A 236 -15.56 3.60 6.98
CA ALA A 236 -15.15 2.21 7.05
C ALA A 236 -14.51 1.76 8.38
N SER A 237 -13.96 2.66 9.20
CA SER A 237 -13.43 2.30 10.53
C SER A 237 -14.53 2.25 11.59
N ASP A 238 -15.61 3.01 11.42
CA ASP A 238 -16.72 3.08 12.36
C ASP A 238 -17.58 1.80 12.36
N SER A 239 -17.42 0.95 11.34
CA SER A 239 -18.05 -0.36 11.27
C SER A 239 -17.36 -1.40 12.17
N ILE A 240 -16.12 -1.15 12.63
CA ILE A 240 -15.42 -2.04 13.57
C ILE A 240 -16.11 -1.95 14.94
N PRO A 241 -16.50 -3.08 15.57
CA PRO A 241 -17.17 -3.07 16.87
C PRO A 241 -16.39 -2.31 17.95
N GLY A 242 -17.09 -1.42 18.66
CA GLY A 242 -16.54 -0.55 19.71
C GLY A 242 -15.81 0.71 19.21
N ILE A 243 -15.38 0.79 17.94
CA ILE A 243 -14.63 1.96 17.45
C ILE A 243 -15.50 3.22 17.38
N ARG A 244 -16.73 3.10 16.88
CA ARG A 244 -17.66 4.25 16.80
C ARG A 244 -17.88 4.88 18.18
N ASP A 245 -18.17 4.07 19.19
CA ASP A 245 -18.49 4.57 20.52
C ASP A 245 -17.25 5.13 21.24
N ILE A 246 -16.05 4.56 20.98
CA ILE A 246 -14.77 5.15 21.41
C ILE A 246 -14.54 6.51 20.74
N ASN A 247 -14.78 6.62 19.43
CA ASN A 247 -14.60 7.86 18.67
C ASN A 247 -15.55 8.96 19.19
N GLU A 248 -16.84 8.64 19.36
CA GLU A 248 -17.84 9.57 19.91
C GLU A 248 -17.46 10.05 21.32
N TRP A 249 -16.99 9.14 22.18
CA TRP A 249 -16.50 9.51 23.51
C TRP A 249 -15.24 10.40 23.42
N ALA A 250 -14.30 10.08 22.53
CA ALA A 250 -13.06 10.82 22.39
C ALA A 250 -13.29 12.24 21.88
N GLU A 251 -14.19 12.41 20.91
CA GLU A 251 -14.62 13.73 20.41
C GLU A 251 -15.27 14.55 21.52
N ALA A 252 -16.22 13.98 22.28
CA ALA A 252 -16.85 14.67 23.40
C ALA A 252 -15.82 15.04 24.50
N ARG A 253 -14.84 14.16 24.76
CA ARG A 253 -13.78 14.44 25.73
C ARG A 253 -12.86 15.57 25.27
N LEU A 254 -12.49 15.60 23.99
CA LEU A 254 -11.72 16.70 23.41
C LEU A 254 -12.47 18.04 23.51
N GLU A 255 -13.77 18.08 23.26
CA GLU A 255 -14.57 19.31 23.41
C GLU A 255 -14.52 19.85 24.84
N VAL A 256 -14.61 18.97 25.84
CA VAL A 256 -14.47 19.33 27.25
C VAL A 256 -13.07 19.89 27.51
N LEU A 257 -12.02 19.23 27.05
CA LEU A 257 -10.64 19.72 27.18
C LEU A 257 -10.44 21.07 26.48
N ALA A 258 -11.03 21.27 25.29
CA ALA A 258 -10.99 22.53 24.54
C ALA A 258 -11.67 23.69 25.27
N SER A 259 -12.69 23.39 26.08
CA SER A 259 -13.35 24.38 26.92
C SER A 259 -12.54 24.73 28.17
N GLN A 260 -11.71 23.81 28.65
CA GLN A 260 -10.85 23.97 29.82
C GLN A 260 -9.51 24.63 29.48
N ASP A 261 -9.02 24.48 28.24
CA ASP A 261 -7.77 25.08 27.75
C ASP A 261 -7.89 26.60 27.52
N VAL A 262 -8.01 27.34 28.62
CA VAL A 262 -8.06 28.81 28.59
C VAL A 262 -6.64 29.35 28.68
N ASN A 263 -6.15 29.92 27.57
CA ASN A 263 -4.79 30.49 27.40
C ASN A 263 -3.65 29.46 27.31
N GLY A 264 -3.89 28.24 26.82
CA GLY A 264 -2.82 27.24 26.64
C GLY A 264 -2.36 26.58 27.95
N GLN A 265 -3.21 26.61 28.98
CA GLN A 265 -2.94 26.03 30.30
C GLN A 265 -3.84 24.82 30.55
N LEU A 266 -3.51 23.71 29.89
CA LEU A 266 -4.11 22.41 30.15
C LEU A 266 -3.59 21.80 31.46
N ASP A 267 -4.40 20.92 32.05
CA ASP A 267 -3.96 20.07 33.15
C ASP A 267 -2.78 19.20 32.68
N GLN A 268 -1.70 19.15 33.48
CA GLN A 268 -0.51 18.36 33.21
C GLN A 268 -0.79 16.85 33.21
N ASN A 269 -1.91 16.41 33.77
CA ASN A 269 -2.33 15.01 33.79
C ASN A 269 -2.90 14.53 32.44
N VAL A 270 -3.24 15.43 31.51
CA VAL A 270 -3.72 15.04 30.18
C VAL A 270 -2.55 14.45 29.39
N PRO A 271 -2.66 13.23 28.81
CA PRO A 271 -1.58 12.65 28.02
C PRO A 271 -1.16 13.55 26.85
N ARG A 272 0.14 13.58 26.52
CA ARG A 272 0.68 14.43 25.45
C ARG A 272 -0.01 14.24 24.09
N ALA A 273 -0.32 13.00 23.72
CA ALA A 273 -1.04 12.67 22.50
C ALA A 273 -2.37 13.43 22.40
N TRP A 274 -3.13 13.47 23.50
CA TRP A 274 -4.37 14.23 23.64
C TRP A 274 -4.16 15.74 23.62
N GLN A 275 -3.13 16.26 24.30
CA GLN A 275 -2.82 17.70 24.25
C GLN A 275 -2.52 18.15 22.82
N ARG A 276 -1.74 17.35 22.08
CA ARG A 276 -1.43 17.63 20.68
C ARG A 276 -2.67 17.52 19.80
N MET A 277 -3.50 16.50 20.00
CA MET A 277 -4.73 16.35 19.22
C MET A 277 -5.68 17.53 19.46
N LEU A 278 -5.79 17.96 20.72
CA LEU A 278 -6.54 19.15 21.06
C LEU A 278 -6.00 20.38 20.31
N ARG A 279 -4.68 20.60 20.32
CA ARG A 279 -4.04 21.74 19.65
C ARG A 279 -4.11 21.68 18.13
N THR A 280 -4.20 20.50 17.53
CA THR A 280 -4.31 20.31 16.08
C THR A 280 -5.75 20.38 15.60
N GLN A 281 -6.71 19.73 16.27
CA GLN A 281 -8.13 19.73 15.88
C GLN A 281 -8.87 21.01 16.29
N TYR A 282 -8.63 21.49 17.50
CA TYR A 282 -9.23 22.72 18.04
C TYR A 282 -8.26 23.89 17.98
N PHE A 283 -7.41 23.91 16.95
CA PHE A 283 -6.45 24.98 16.75
C PHE A 283 -7.17 26.34 16.66
N ARG A 284 -7.07 27.12 17.74
CA ARG A 284 -7.66 28.47 17.86
C ARG A 284 -6.55 29.49 17.76
N ASN A 285 -6.11 29.80 16.55
CA ASN A 285 -5.15 30.88 16.40
C ASN A 285 -5.83 32.24 16.59
N THR A 286 -5.44 32.97 17.63
CA THR A 286 -5.78 34.38 17.82
C THR A 286 -5.16 35.29 16.73
N HIS A 287 -4.14 34.80 16.02
CA HIS A 287 -3.41 35.43 14.91
C HIS A 287 -3.90 35.00 13.52
N GLN A 288 -5.21 34.79 13.36
CA GLN A 288 -5.98 34.69 12.10
C GLN A 288 -5.26 34.01 10.91
N PRO A 289 -5.45 32.69 10.73
CA PRO A 289 -4.86 31.93 9.62
C PRO A 289 -5.15 32.53 8.24
N VAL A 290 -4.30 32.23 7.28
CA VAL A 290 -4.47 32.60 5.86
C VAL A 290 -4.78 31.34 5.05
N ALA A 291 -5.94 31.32 4.41
CA ALA A 291 -6.36 30.22 3.55
C ALA A 291 -5.69 30.31 2.17
N ILE A 292 -5.29 29.17 1.63
CA ILE A 292 -4.94 29.01 0.22
C ILE A 292 -6.19 28.53 -0.52
N LYS A 293 -6.69 29.35 -1.44
CA LYS A 293 -7.96 29.13 -2.17
C LYS A 293 -7.76 28.70 -3.62
N GLY A 294 -6.54 28.85 -4.15
CA GLY A 294 -6.21 28.42 -5.49
C GLY A 294 -4.70 28.27 -5.66
N MET A 295 -4.29 27.36 -6.53
CA MET A 295 -2.90 27.05 -6.81
C MET A 295 -2.73 26.70 -8.29
N ALA A 296 -1.57 27.04 -8.84
CA ALA A 296 -1.17 26.63 -10.18
C ALA A 296 0.35 26.48 -10.23
N THR A 297 0.84 25.51 -11.01
CA THR A 297 2.28 25.28 -11.18
C THR A 297 2.60 24.93 -12.61
N HIS A 298 3.71 25.45 -13.09
CA HIS A 298 4.48 24.90 -14.18
C HIS A 298 5.74 24.30 -13.57
N SER A 299 5.78 22.97 -13.54
CA SER A 299 6.88 22.19 -13.00
C SER A 299 7.36 21.20 -14.07
N PRO A 300 8.53 20.59 -13.90
CA PRO A 300 9.01 19.63 -14.88
C PRO A 300 8.08 18.44 -15.05
N GLY A 301 7.84 18.08 -16.30
CA GLY A 301 6.93 17.01 -16.70
C GLY A 301 5.43 17.27 -16.49
N THR A 302 5.01 18.36 -15.82
CA THR A 302 3.58 18.60 -15.53
C THR A 302 3.24 20.05 -15.20
N GLN A 303 2.04 20.47 -15.62
CA GLN A 303 1.42 21.75 -15.23
C GLN A 303 0.29 21.56 -14.19
N ASP A 304 0.18 20.35 -13.64
CA ASP A 304 -0.83 19.97 -12.66
C ASP A 304 -0.18 19.69 -11.31
N CYS A 305 -0.63 20.41 -10.27
CA CYS A 305 -0.11 20.30 -8.90
C CYS A 305 -0.29 18.89 -8.31
N GLU A 306 -1.40 18.22 -8.60
CA GLU A 306 -1.66 16.87 -8.09
C GLU A 306 -0.81 15.82 -8.79
N VAL A 307 -0.63 15.93 -10.11
CA VAL A 307 0.27 15.05 -10.87
C VAL A 307 1.71 15.25 -10.42
N LEU A 308 2.10 16.50 -10.13
CA LEU A 308 3.41 16.79 -9.54
C LEU A 308 3.57 16.05 -8.23
N TRP A 309 2.64 16.23 -7.28
CA TRP A 309 2.73 15.54 -5.99
C TRP A 309 2.70 14.02 -6.12
N LYS A 310 1.86 13.43 -6.98
CA LYS A 310 1.85 11.97 -7.21
C LYS A 310 3.21 11.47 -7.65
N SER A 311 3.91 12.24 -8.47
CA SER A 311 5.27 11.93 -8.91
C SER A 311 6.30 12.09 -7.78
N LEU A 312 6.19 13.13 -6.95
CA LEU A 312 7.02 13.32 -5.76
C LEU A 312 6.78 12.19 -4.74
N ASN A 313 5.54 11.72 -4.58
CA ASN A 313 5.20 10.64 -3.68
C ASN A 313 5.80 9.29 -4.13
N VAL A 314 5.79 9.02 -5.44
CA VAL A 314 6.43 7.82 -6.02
C VAL A 314 7.97 7.92 -6.02
N GLY A 315 8.53 9.12 -5.84
CA GLY A 315 9.97 9.31 -5.82
C GLY A 315 10.60 9.51 -7.20
N VAL A 316 9.92 10.21 -8.10
CA VAL A 316 10.47 10.53 -9.44
C VAL A 316 11.62 11.53 -9.32
N ASP A 317 12.71 11.23 -10.01
CA ASP A 317 13.88 12.08 -10.19
C ASP A 317 13.77 12.85 -11.52
N TYR A 318 13.51 14.16 -11.44
CA TYR A 318 13.24 15.01 -12.61
C TYR A 318 14.50 15.56 -13.29
N VAL A 319 15.68 15.20 -12.80
CA VAL A 319 16.92 15.82 -13.28
C VAL A 319 17.43 15.10 -14.52
N GLY A 320 17.68 15.85 -15.60
CA GLY A 320 18.14 15.34 -16.89
C GLY A 320 19.37 16.09 -17.40
N ASN A 321 19.81 15.75 -18.62
CA ASN A 321 20.81 16.55 -19.33
C ASN A 321 20.22 17.91 -19.73
N VAL A 322 21.09 18.91 -19.91
CA VAL A 322 20.69 20.20 -20.48
C VAL A 322 20.09 19.98 -21.88
N PRO A 323 18.83 20.40 -22.11
CA PRO A 323 18.19 20.21 -23.41
C PRO A 323 18.87 21.06 -24.49
N PHE A 324 19.11 20.47 -25.66
CA PHE A 324 19.70 21.17 -26.81
C PHE A 324 18.85 22.37 -27.26
N GLN A 325 17.54 22.32 -27.02
CA GLN A 325 16.61 23.42 -27.27
C GLN A 325 16.93 24.67 -26.46
N ARG A 326 17.64 24.55 -25.33
CA ARG A 326 18.09 25.71 -24.53
C ARG A 326 19.36 26.32 -25.13
N TRP A 327 20.39 25.51 -25.28
CA TRP A 327 21.63 25.85 -25.99
C TRP A 327 22.43 24.56 -26.29
N ASP A 328 23.44 24.67 -27.17
CA ASP A 328 24.39 23.58 -27.37
C ASP A 328 25.33 23.47 -26.15
N HIS A 329 24.98 22.60 -25.21
CA HIS A 329 25.73 22.45 -23.96
C HIS A 329 27.14 21.88 -24.15
N ALA A 330 27.42 21.19 -25.27
CA ALA A 330 28.75 20.66 -25.56
C ALA A 330 29.80 21.79 -25.73
N GLU A 331 29.37 22.99 -26.11
CA GLU A 331 30.26 24.17 -26.19
C GLU A 331 30.70 24.68 -24.82
N TYR A 332 29.97 24.35 -23.75
CA TYR A 332 30.20 24.87 -22.39
C TYR A 332 30.67 23.78 -21.43
N TYR A 333 30.33 22.52 -21.68
CA TYR A 333 30.72 21.41 -20.84
C TYR A 333 32.22 21.12 -20.93
N ASP A 334 32.84 20.91 -19.77
CA ASP A 334 34.20 20.38 -19.63
C ASP A 334 34.23 19.52 -18.34
N PRO A 335 34.53 18.21 -18.44
CA PRO A 335 34.47 17.31 -17.30
C PRO A 335 35.51 17.61 -16.21
N ASP A 336 36.51 18.47 -16.45
CA ASP A 336 37.42 18.93 -15.40
C ASP A 336 36.64 19.73 -14.33
N PRO A 337 36.60 19.28 -13.06
CA PRO A 337 35.89 20.00 -11.99
C PRO A 337 36.38 21.43 -11.78
N GLN A 338 37.61 21.77 -12.20
CA GLN A 338 38.20 23.10 -12.09
C GLN A 338 38.12 23.93 -13.39
N CYS A 339 37.42 23.45 -14.41
CA CYS A 339 37.31 24.12 -15.71
C CYS A 339 36.79 25.57 -15.59
N TYR A 340 35.92 25.83 -14.61
CA TYR A 340 35.36 27.15 -14.34
C TYR A 340 36.41 28.15 -13.82
N ILE A 341 37.44 27.69 -13.11
CA ILE A 341 38.54 28.52 -12.56
C ILE A 341 39.47 28.97 -13.69
N ASN A 342 39.77 28.07 -14.62
CA ASN A 342 40.66 28.30 -15.76
C ASN A 342 39.96 29.01 -16.93
N SER A 343 38.71 29.45 -16.74
CA SER A 343 37.89 30.00 -17.80
C SER A 343 38.34 31.42 -18.21
N HIS A 344 38.46 31.62 -19.52
CA HIS A 344 38.90 32.86 -20.17
C HIS A 344 37.84 33.98 -20.19
N ALA A 345 37.00 34.08 -19.14
CA ALA A 345 35.90 35.04 -19.04
C ALA A 345 36.36 36.49 -19.27
N PHE A 346 37.56 36.83 -18.79
CA PHE A 346 38.16 38.16 -18.89
C PHE A 346 38.99 38.38 -20.17
N THR A 347 39.18 37.35 -21.00
CA THR A 347 39.95 37.41 -22.26
C THR A 347 39.11 37.07 -23.49
N GLY A 348 37.77 37.07 -23.37
CA GLY A 348 36.84 36.88 -24.49
C GLY A 348 36.59 35.43 -24.92
N GLY A 349 36.94 34.45 -24.09
CA GLY A 349 36.64 33.03 -24.33
C GLY A 349 35.32 32.57 -23.69
N ILE A 350 34.84 31.39 -24.08
CA ILE A 350 33.64 30.75 -23.50
C ILE A 350 33.96 30.23 -22.10
N CYS A 351 33.13 30.56 -21.12
CA CYS A 351 33.24 30.02 -19.77
C CYS A 351 32.76 28.56 -19.72
N LYS A 352 33.58 27.67 -19.17
CA LYS A 352 33.29 26.24 -19.07
C LYS A 352 32.65 25.85 -17.73
N THR A 353 31.89 24.76 -17.73
CA THR A 353 31.26 24.17 -16.54
C THR A 353 31.40 22.66 -16.55
N SER A 354 31.61 22.06 -15.38
CA SER A 354 31.64 20.61 -15.19
C SER A 354 30.27 20.00 -14.89
N ILE A 355 29.22 20.84 -14.90
CA ILE A 355 27.85 20.41 -14.61
C ILE A 355 27.14 20.14 -15.93
N ASN A 356 26.66 18.91 -16.11
CA ASN A 356 25.95 18.49 -17.32
C ASN A 356 24.44 18.30 -17.11
N HIS A 357 24.00 18.31 -15.85
CA HIS A 357 22.63 17.98 -15.46
C HIS A 357 21.91 19.18 -14.85
N GLY A 358 20.61 19.24 -15.10
CA GLY A 358 19.69 20.24 -14.56
C GLY A 358 18.26 19.74 -14.66
N GLN A 359 17.34 20.47 -14.05
CA GLN A 359 15.92 20.19 -14.10
C GLN A 359 15.22 21.31 -14.86
N PHE A 360 14.47 20.97 -15.90
CA PHE A 360 13.96 21.93 -16.89
C PHE A 360 12.47 21.73 -17.12
N ILE A 361 11.75 22.83 -17.31
CA ILE A 361 10.36 22.85 -17.74
C ILE A 361 10.30 22.74 -19.27
N ASP A 362 9.34 21.98 -19.78
CA ASP A 362 9.10 21.88 -21.21
C ASP A 362 8.30 23.08 -21.74
N GLY A 363 8.59 23.50 -22.98
CA GLY A 363 7.78 24.50 -23.67
C GLY A 363 7.87 25.92 -23.12
N ILE A 364 9.00 26.34 -22.56
CA ILE A 364 9.15 27.70 -21.99
C ILE A 364 9.03 28.84 -23.02
N GLU A 365 9.10 28.49 -24.30
CA GLU A 365 8.90 29.39 -25.43
C GLU A 365 7.42 29.58 -25.78
N LEU A 366 6.51 28.74 -25.26
CA LEU A 366 5.08 28.78 -25.52
C LEU A 366 4.39 29.86 -24.65
N PHE A 367 3.34 30.48 -25.19
CA PHE A 367 2.51 31.47 -24.48
C PHE A 367 1.26 31.81 -25.29
N ASP A 368 0.08 31.80 -24.66
CA ASP A 368 -1.16 32.26 -25.32
C ASP A 368 -1.31 33.79 -25.22
N ASN A 369 -0.60 34.48 -26.11
CA ASN A 369 -0.66 35.94 -26.17
C ASN A 369 -2.05 36.49 -26.50
N LYS A 370 -2.88 35.76 -27.26
CA LYS A 370 -4.24 36.19 -27.63
C LYS A 370 -5.15 36.18 -26.41
N PHE A 371 -5.05 35.18 -25.56
CA PHE A 371 -5.83 35.08 -24.33
C PHE A 371 -5.61 36.28 -23.39
N PHE A 372 -4.37 36.74 -23.29
CA PHE A 372 -3.95 37.89 -22.49
C PHE A 372 -4.00 39.23 -23.24
N GLN A 373 -4.47 39.25 -24.49
CA GLN A 373 -4.56 40.45 -25.33
C GLN A 373 -3.21 41.17 -25.52
N ILE A 374 -2.12 40.41 -25.54
CA ILE A 374 -0.77 40.90 -25.78
C ILE A 374 -0.45 40.74 -27.27
N SER A 375 0.15 41.77 -27.88
CA SER A 375 0.50 41.71 -29.30
C SER A 375 1.60 40.68 -29.56
N GLN A 376 1.61 40.06 -30.74
CA GLN A 376 2.67 39.13 -31.13
C GLN A 376 4.07 39.74 -31.02
N SER A 377 4.22 41.01 -31.39
CA SER A 377 5.50 41.71 -31.32
C SER A 377 5.99 41.90 -29.89
N GLU A 378 5.08 42.08 -28.94
CA GLU A 378 5.42 42.20 -27.53
C GLU A 378 5.70 40.82 -26.93
N SER A 379 4.85 39.82 -27.20
CA SER A 379 5.02 38.47 -26.64
C SER A 379 6.28 37.77 -27.12
N THR A 380 6.72 38.00 -28.37
CA THR A 380 8.04 37.55 -28.85
C THR A 380 9.18 38.20 -28.05
N GLY A 381 8.96 39.45 -27.62
CA GLY A 381 9.84 40.23 -26.78
C GLY A 381 9.90 39.78 -25.31
N MET A 382 8.81 39.22 -24.79
CA MET A 382 8.68 38.92 -23.37
C MET A 382 9.59 37.78 -22.93
N GLU A 383 10.38 38.04 -21.88
CA GLU A 383 11.16 36.99 -21.24
C GLU A 383 10.23 35.90 -20.65
N PRO A 384 10.60 34.61 -20.72
CA PRO A 384 9.73 33.50 -20.33
C PRO A 384 9.13 33.59 -18.93
N GLN A 385 9.86 34.09 -17.92
CA GLN A 385 9.33 34.12 -16.54
C GLN A 385 8.11 35.04 -16.43
N GLN A 386 8.09 36.16 -17.16
CA GLN A 386 6.90 37.06 -17.23
C GLN A 386 5.69 36.37 -17.85
N ARG A 387 5.90 35.41 -18.78
CA ARG A 387 4.82 34.66 -19.42
C ARG A 387 4.25 33.62 -18.49
N HIS A 388 5.11 32.74 -17.95
CA HIS A 388 4.66 31.66 -17.06
C HIS A 388 4.04 32.21 -15.79
N ILE A 389 4.60 33.26 -15.17
CA ILE A 389 4.01 33.81 -13.95
C ILE A 389 2.63 34.44 -14.20
N LEU A 390 2.40 34.99 -15.39
CA LEU A 390 1.10 35.57 -15.76
C LEU A 390 0.06 34.46 -15.94
N GLU A 391 0.44 33.35 -16.59
CA GLU A 391 -0.39 32.15 -16.74
C GLU A 391 -0.74 31.54 -15.38
N THR A 392 0.25 31.18 -14.57
CA THR A 392 0.02 30.53 -13.26
C THR A 392 -0.73 31.46 -12.30
N SER A 393 -0.48 32.78 -12.34
CA SER A 393 -1.23 33.72 -11.51
C SER A 393 -2.70 33.78 -11.90
N TYR A 394 -3.00 33.77 -13.21
CA TYR A 394 -4.38 33.74 -13.68
C TYR A 394 -5.06 32.41 -13.31
N GLU A 395 -4.39 31.27 -13.49
CA GLU A 395 -4.91 29.95 -13.14
C GLU A 395 -5.20 29.81 -11.65
N GLY A 396 -4.27 30.26 -10.79
CA GLY A 396 -4.46 30.26 -9.34
C GLY A 396 -5.63 31.15 -8.90
N LEU A 397 -5.82 32.32 -9.53
CA LEU A 397 -6.96 33.19 -9.29
C LEU A 397 -8.27 32.57 -9.81
N TYR A 398 -8.23 31.94 -10.98
CA TYR A 398 -9.39 31.26 -11.57
C TYR A 398 -9.84 30.08 -10.70
N MET A 399 -8.90 29.27 -10.20
CA MET A 399 -9.18 28.19 -9.24
C MET A 399 -9.79 28.73 -7.94
N ALA A 400 -9.36 29.90 -7.48
CA ALA A 400 -9.96 30.59 -6.33
C ALA A 400 -11.35 31.23 -6.62
N GLY A 401 -11.91 31.00 -7.81
CA GLY A 401 -13.26 31.42 -8.19
C GLY A 401 -13.36 32.81 -8.84
N TYR A 402 -12.23 33.45 -9.19
CA TYR A 402 -12.25 34.74 -9.87
C TYR A 402 -12.43 34.58 -11.39
N SER A 403 -13.46 35.21 -11.95
CA SER A 403 -13.58 35.41 -13.40
C SER A 403 -12.74 36.59 -13.88
N LYS A 404 -12.36 36.61 -15.17
CA LYS A 404 -11.69 37.78 -15.81
C LYS A 404 -12.41 39.10 -15.54
N LYS A 405 -13.75 39.09 -15.50
CA LYS A 405 -14.55 40.29 -15.23
C LYS A 405 -14.40 40.78 -13.79
N GLN A 406 -14.31 39.86 -12.82
CA GLN A 406 -14.13 40.19 -11.40
C GLN A 406 -12.71 40.69 -11.10
N LEU A 407 -11.70 40.24 -11.86
CA LEU A 407 -10.32 40.70 -11.71
C LEU A 407 -10.14 42.17 -12.11
N MET A 408 -10.90 42.64 -13.10
CA MET A 408 -10.87 44.05 -13.50
C MET A 408 -11.28 44.93 -12.32
N THR A 409 -10.40 45.87 -11.94
CA THR A 409 -10.56 46.80 -10.81
C THR A 409 -10.61 46.14 -9.42
N SER A 410 -10.23 44.86 -9.32
CA SER A 410 -10.12 44.16 -8.03
C SER A 410 -8.96 44.73 -7.20
N TYR A 411 -9.05 44.62 -5.88
CA TYR A 411 -8.01 45.08 -4.97
C TYR A 411 -7.24 43.88 -4.39
N ILE A 412 -6.70 43.08 -5.31
CA ILE A 412 -5.87 41.90 -5.03
C ILE A 412 -4.39 42.32 -5.01
N ALA A 413 -3.62 41.87 -4.03
CA ALA A 413 -2.17 42.11 -4.02
C ALA A 413 -1.44 41.08 -4.91
N VAL A 414 -0.36 41.50 -5.57
CA VAL A 414 0.50 40.66 -6.43
C VAL A 414 1.93 40.70 -5.90
N PHE A 415 2.42 39.58 -5.38
CA PHE A 415 3.81 39.47 -4.93
C PHE A 415 4.52 38.34 -5.65
N THR A 416 5.65 38.63 -6.29
CA THR A 416 6.38 37.62 -7.08
C THR A 416 7.83 37.51 -6.60
N GLY A 417 8.21 36.34 -6.10
CA GLY A 417 9.61 35.98 -5.89
C GLY A 417 10.27 35.67 -7.23
N CYS A 418 11.19 36.52 -7.66
CA CYS A 418 11.91 36.36 -8.91
C CYS A 418 13.19 37.21 -8.89
N THR A 419 14.18 36.82 -9.68
CA THR A 419 15.38 37.62 -9.89
C THR A 419 15.37 38.24 -11.29
N ASN A 420 16.42 38.99 -11.56
CA ASN A 420 16.75 39.52 -12.87
C ASN A 420 16.80 38.40 -13.93
N PRO A 421 16.04 38.50 -15.03
CA PRO A 421 15.94 37.41 -15.98
C PRO A 421 17.26 37.14 -16.69
N GLU A 422 17.62 35.86 -16.81
CA GLU A 422 18.85 35.49 -17.52
C GLU A 422 18.81 35.87 -19.01
N ALA A 423 17.61 36.14 -19.55
CA ALA A 423 17.39 36.67 -20.90
C ALA A 423 18.12 38.01 -21.14
N MET A 424 18.49 38.75 -20.09
CA MET A 424 19.30 39.96 -20.22
C MET A 424 20.74 39.70 -20.68
N TYR A 425 21.24 38.46 -20.52
CA TYR A 425 22.61 38.08 -20.90
C TYR A 425 22.72 37.52 -22.32
N ILE A 426 21.60 37.44 -23.04
CA ILE A 426 21.56 37.11 -24.45
C ILE A 426 21.19 38.35 -25.25
N ASN A 427 21.55 38.38 -26.54
CA ASN A 427 21.25 39.51 -27.41
C ASN A 427 19.75 39.48 -27.81
N TYR A 428 18.89 39.83 -26.85
CA TYR A 428 17.44 39.79 -26.96
C TYR A 428 16.96 40.97 -27.84
N THR A 429 17.12 40.81 -29.15
CA THR A 429 16.88 41.87 -30.15
C THR A 429 15.50 41.79 -30.81
N GLN A 430 14.71 40.76 -30.51
CA GLN A 430 13.40 40.55 -31.09
C GLN A 430 12.31 41.07 -30.15
N GLY A 431 11.72 42.22 -30.46
CA GLY A 431 10.58 42.81 -29.74
C GLY A 431 10.85 44.22 -29.23
N ALA A 432 9.91 45.13 -29.46
CA ALA A 432 9.99 46.52 -29.01
C ALA A 432 9.39 46.65 -27.60
N GLY A 433 10.19 47.01 -26.59
CA GLY A 433 9.67 47.36 -25.26
C GLY A 433 10.71 47.30 -24.14
N ALA A 434 10.91 48.41 -23.42
CA ALA A 434 11.86 48.51 -22.31
C ALA A 434 11.51 47.59 -21.10
N GLY A 435 10.26 47.12 -21.00
CA GLY A 435 9.79 46.30 -19.88
C GLY A 435 9.98 44.79 -20.03
N ASN A 436 10.39 44.33 -21.21
CA ASN A 436 10.35 42.90 -21.56
C ASN A 436 11.34 41.99 -20.82
N VAL A 437 12.38 42.59 -20.21
CA VAL A 437 13.39 41.89 -19.40
C VAL A 437 13.55 42.52 -18.00
N SER A 438 12.60 43.35 -17.59
CA SER A 438 12.65 44.01 -16.28
C SER A 438 12.04 43.12 -15.21
N GLN A 439 12.77 42.89 -14.12
CA GLN A 439 12.29 42.16 -12.95
C GLN A 439 11.02 42.78 -12.35
N ALA A 440 10.93 44.11 -12.27
CA ALA A 440 9.76 44.80 -11.72
C ALA A 440 8.50 44.61 -12.58
N ILE A 441 8.66 44.29 -13.87
CA ILE A 441 7.53 44.04 -14.77
C ILE A 441 6.96 42.64 -14.56
N THR A 442 7.71 41.70 -13.98
CA THR A 442 7.25 40.34 -13.70
C THR A 442 5.97 40.31 -12.85
N SER A 443 5.90 41.06 -11.74
CA SER A 443 4.65 41.22 -10.98
C SER A 443 3.67 42.21 -11.64
N ASN A 444 4.19 43.36 -12.11
CA ASN A 444 3.35 44.46 -12.61
C ASN A 444 2.60 44.12 -13.90
N ARG A 445 3.11 43.19 -14.70
CA ARG A 445 2.42 42.72 -15.90
C ARG A 445 1.17 41.92 -15.53
N THR A 446 1.24 41.07 -14.51
CA THR A 446 0.05 40.37 -13.96
C THR A 446 -1.01 41.39 -13.56
N SER A 447 -0.61 42.43 -12.81
CA SER A 447 -1.52 43.49 -12.39
C SER A 447 -2.14 44.23 -13.56
N PHE A 448 -1.31 44.64 -14.53
CA PHE A 448 -1.73 45.39 -15.70
C PHE A 448 -2.67 44.60 -16.61
N VAL A 449 -2.31 43.35 -16.95
CA VAL A 449 -3.05 42.51 -17.89
C VAL A 449 -4.39 42.05 -17.30
N LEU A 450 -4.43 41.76 -16.00
CA LEU A 450 -5.64 41.30 -15.31
C LEU A 450 -6.49 42.44 -14.73
N GLY A 451 -6.01 43.69 -14.81
CA GLY A 451 -6.71 44.88 -14.31
C GLY A 451 -6.74 45.00 -12.79
N ILE A 452 -5.79 44.39 -12.09
CA ILE A 452 -5.71 44.35 -10.63
C ILE A 452 -5.07 45.65 -10.10
N MET A 453 -5.64 46.20 -9.02
CA MET A 453 -5.30 47.53 -8.47
C MET A 453 -4.58 47.49 -7.11
N GLY A 454 -4.38 46.32 -6.52
CA GLY A 454 -3.68 46.19 -5.23
C GLY A 454 -2.15 46.36 -5.35
N PRO A 455 -1.43 46.24 -4.21
CA PRO A 455 0.03 46.31 -4.19
C PRO A 455 0.66 45.29 -5.14
N SER A 456 1.67 45.68 -5.91
CA SER A 456 2.30 44.82 -6.92
C SER A 456 3.83 44.95 -6.86
N THR A 457 4.51 43.88 -6.41
CA THR A 457 5.95 43.93 -6.12
C THR A 457 6.67 42.63 -6.48
N SER A 458 7.78 42.77 -7.22
CA SER A 458 8.77 41.70 -7.40
C SER A 458 9.78 41.74 -6.24
N ILE A 459 10.08 40.57 -5.67
CA ILE A 459 10.91 40.39 -4.46
C ILE A 459 12.10 39.51 -4.81
N ASP A 460 13.31 39.96 -4.43
CA ASP A 460 14.55 39.20 -4.54
C ASP A 460 15.21 39.04 -3.17
N CYS A 461 15.19 37.81 -2.69
CA CYS A 461 15.90 37.32 -1.53
C CYS A 461 16.65 36.03 -1.90
N GLU A 462 17.14 35.92 -3.15
CA GLU A 462 17.73 34.68 -3.70
C GLU A 462 16.73 33.52 -3.54
N GLN A 463 17.16 32.34 -3.08
CA GLN A 463 16.26 31.18 -2.95
C GLN A 463 15.13 31.33 -1.92
N ALA A 464 15.16 32.36 -1.06
CA ALA A 464 14.08 32.69 -0.12
C ALA A 464 13.00 33.62 -0.73
N SER A 465 13.15 34.06 -1.98
CA SER A 465 12.28 35.06 -2.62
C SER A 465 10.79 34.71 -2.61
N SER A 466 10.43 33.49 -3.01
CA SER A 466 9.03 33.06 -3.07
C SER A 466 8.38 32.85 -1.70
N HIS A 467 9.12 32.39 -0.69
CA HIS A 467 8.62 32.41 0.70
C HIS A 467 8.36 33.83 1.17
N MET A 468 9.25 34.78 0.85
CA MET A 468 9.01 36.18 1.18
C MET A 468 7.76 36.73 0.48
N ALA A 469 7.52 36.37 -0.78
CA ALA A 469 6.28 36.71 -1.47
C ALA A 469 5.04 36.15 -0.74
N LEU A 470 5.09 34.89 -0.29
CA LEU A 470 4.01 34.27 0.50
C LEU A 470 3.77 35.01 1.82
N MET A 471 4.82 35.34 2.57
CA MET A 471 4.71 35.98 3.88
C MET A 471 4.16 37.42 3.77
N VAL A 472 4.61 38.18 2.77
CA VAL A 472 4.11 39.53 2.51
C VAL A 472 2.67 39.50 2.01
N GLY A 473 2.31 38.53 1.16
CA GLY A 473 0.93 38.31 0.74
C GLY A 473 0.01 37.94 1.89
N ALA A 474 0.43 37.02 2.76
CA ALA A 474 -0.30 36.64 3.97
C ALA A 474 -0.53 37.87 4.88
N SER A 475 0.51 38.68 5.06
CA SER A 475 0.43 39.95 5.81
C SER A 475 -0.49 40.99 5.17
N ALA A 476 -0.69 40.95 3.85
CA ALA A 476 -1.55 41.89 3.11
C ALA A 476 -3.04 41.53 3.19
N VAL A 477 -3.37 40.26 3.43
CA VAL A 477 -4.76 39.77 3.57
C VAL A 477 -5.18 39.56 5.03
N ALA A 478 -4.25 39.27 5.94
CA ALA A 478 -4.53 38.99 7.35
C ALA A 478 -5.24 40.19 8.05
N PRO A 479 -6.46 40.00 8.59
CA PRO A 479 -7.29 41.10 9.09
C PRO A 479 -6.78 41.83 10.33
N ASN A 480 -5.84 41.28 11.10
CA ASN A 480 -5.32 41.88 12.35
C ASN A 480 -3.79 41.94 12.45
N HIS A 481 -3.06 41.60 11.39
CA HIS A 481 -1.59 41.59 11.42
C HIS A 481 -1.02 43.01 11.64
N GLU A 482 0.05 43.16 12.43
CA GLU A 482 0.62 44.47 12.83
C GLU A 482 0.90 45.38 11.62
N TRP A 483 1.32 44.77 10.51
CA TRP A 483 1.55 45.43 9.21
C TRP A 483 0.30 46.15 8.67
N ARG A 484 -0.90 45.58 8.83
CA ARG A 484 -2.18 46.17 8.40
C ARG A 484 -2.47 47.50 9.12
N ASN A 485 -2.32 47.51 10.45
CA ASN A 485 -2.62 48.68 11.27
C ASN A 485 -1.72 49.88 10.93
N LYS A 486 -0.54 49.63 10.35
CA LYS A 486 0.44 50.64 9.99
C LYS A 486 0.36 51.11 8.52
N THR A 487 -0.15 50.29 7.60
CA THR A 487 -0.07 50.57 6.15
C THR A 487 -1.39 50.93 5.47
N GLY A 488 -2.54 50.80 6.16
CA GLY A 488 -3.80 51.42 5.73
C GLY A 488 -4.47 50.85 4.47
N GLY A 489 -4.03 49.70 3.95
CA GLY A 489 -4.65 49.03 2.81
C GLY A 489 -5.03 47.58 3.13
N HIS A 490 -6.28 47.20 2.89
CA HIS A 490 -6.74 45.82 2.96
C HIS A 490 -6.82 45.27 1.53
N SER A 491 -6.11 44.16 1.26
CA SER A 491 -6.31 43.41 0.00
C SER A 491 -7.35 42.32 0.24
N GLU A 492 -8.30 42.18 -0.68
CA GLU A 492 -9.35 41.16 -0.58
C GLU A 492 -8.80 39.72 -0.76
N ALA A 493 -7.70 39.64 -1.49
CA ALA A 493 -6.90 38.44 -1.71
C ALA A 493 -5.45 38.87 -2.06
N ALA A 494 -4.54 37.90 -2.06
CA ALA A 494 -3.19 38.08 -2.60
C ALA A 494 -2.87 36.92 -3.53
N ILE A 495 -2.38 37.22 -4.74
CA ILE A 495 -1.75 36.23 -5.61
C ILE A 495 -0.24 36.32 -5.40
N THR A 496 0.33 35.24 -4.89
CA THR A 496 1.76 35.15 -4.56
C THR A 496 2.41 34.13 -5.46
N GLY A 497 3.57 34.44 -6.00
CA GLY A 497 4.20 33.64 -7.03
C GLY A 497 5.70 33.47 -6.81
N GLY A 498 6.26 32.39 -7.33
CA GLY A 498 7.70 32.16 -7.44
C GLY A 498 8.03 31.70 -8.84
N VAL A 499 9.03 32.31 -9.49
CA VAL A 499 9.46 31.89 -10.82
C VAL A 499 10.97 31.96 -10.98
N TYR A 500 11.52 30.92 -11.60
CA TYR A 500 12.89 30.87 -12.07
C TYR A 500 13.00 29.96 -13.29
N LEU A 501 13.56 30.48 -14.39
CA LEU A 501 13.77 29.77 -15.65
C LEU A 501 15.19 29.99 -16.19
N THR A 502 15.81 28.93 -16.69
CA THR A 502 17.18 28.91 -17.22
C THR A 502 17.16 29.02 -18.74
N VAL A 503 17.51 30.19 -19.27
CA VAL A 503 17.49 30.46 -20.72
C VAL A 503 18.87 30.57 -21.35
N THR A 504 19.95 30.53 -20.56
CA THR A 504 21.32 30.68 -21.06
C THR A 504 22.34 29.94 -20.18
N PRO A 505 23.47 29.47 -20.74
CA PRO A 505 24.55 28.85 -19.97
C PRO A 505 25.30 29.84 -19.07
N TYR A 506 25.05 31.14 -19.19
CA TYR A 506 25.85 32.19 -18.57
C TYR A 506 26.10 31.98 -17.07
N MET A 507 25.09 31.56 -16.30
CA MET A 507 25.24 31.42 -14.84
C MET A 507 25.86 30.08 -14.41
N TRP A 508 25.99 29.09 -15.29
CA TRP A 508 26.46 27.74 -14.95
C TRP A 508 27.91 27.70 -14.46
N PRO A 509 28.90 28.29 -15.19
CA PRO A 509 30.28 28.38 -14.70
C PRO A 509 30.42 29.15 -13.37
N ARG A 510 29.53 30.11 -13.10
CA ARG A 510 29.60 30.97 -11.90
C ARG A 510 29.20 30.24 -10.64
N PHE A 511 28.25 29.32 -10.74
CA PHE A 511 27.79 28.50 -9.62
C PHE A 511 28.43 27.12 -9.58
N ASN A 512 29.35 26.79 -10.50
CA ASN A 512 29.99 25.48 -10.62
C ASN A 512 30.55 24.96 -9.28
N ALA A 513 31.15 25.83 -8.48
CA ALA A 513 31.73 25.48 -7.18
C ALA A 513 30.70 25.05 -6.10
N TYR A 514 29.43 25.38 -6.30
CA TYR A 514 28.33 25.08 -5.37
C TYR A 514 27.39 23.99 -5.90
N MET A 515 27.64 23.53 -7.13
CA MET A 515 26.83 22.53 -7.80
C MET A 515 27.48 21.15 -7.74
N ASN A 516 26.67 20.12 -7.60
CA ASN A 516 27.16 18.74 -7.61
C ASN A 516 27.43 18.29 -9.05
N PRO A 517 28.68 17.90 -9.40
CA PRO A 517 29.02 17.46 -10.76
C PRO A 517 28.33 16.15 -11.17
N ILE A 518 27.92 15.31 -10.21
CA ILE A 518 27.11 14.12 -10.49
C ILE A 518 25.72 14.53 -10.98
N GLY A 519 25.28 15.74 -10.63
CA GLY A 519 24.02 16.28 -11.11
C GLY A 519 22.82 15.82 -10.30
N ARG A 520 22.96 15.63 -8.98
CA ARG A 520 21.85 15.40 -8.03
C ARG A 520 22.07 16.14 -6.72
N CYS A 521 20.99 16.48 -6.02
CA CYS A 521 21.06 17.00 -4.65
C CYS A 521 21.07 15.81 -3.69
N PHE A 522 22.24 15.48 -3.12
CA PHE A 522 22.39 14.42 -2.12
C PHE A 522 22.13 14.94 -0.71
N THR A 523 20.98 15.59 -0.54
CA THR A 523 20.60 16.24 0.71
C THR A 523 20.61 15.23 1.87
N PHE A 524 21.29 15.60 2.95
CA PHE A 524 21.51 14.80 4.17
C PHE A 524 22.40 13.56 4.00
N ASP A 525 22.84 13.23 2.78
CA ASP A 525 23.69 12.06 2.56
C ASP A 525 25.17 12.40 2.82
N ALA A 526 25.96 11.41 3.21
CA ALA A 526 27.41 11.54 3.40
C ALA A 526 28.15 11.95 2.11
N SER A 527 27.53 11.79 0.95
CA SER A 527 28.02 12.23 -0.36
C SER A 527 27.53 13.61 -0.81
N ALA A 528 26.85 14.38 0.06
CA ALA A 528 26.45 15.76 -0.18
C ALA A 528 27.61 16.62 -0.73
N GLY A 529 27.46 17.12 -1.96
CA GLY A 529 28.52 17.82 -2.70
C GLY A 529 28.08 19.09 -3.42
N GLY A 530 26.85 19.55 -3.20
CA GLY A 530 26.26 20.69 -3.90
C GLY A 530 24.83 20.44 -4.34
N TYR A 531 24.17 21.51 -4.79
CA TYR A 531 22.85 21.42 -5.38
C TYR A 531 22.92 21.24 -6.91
N VAL A 532 21.77 21.14 -7.55
CA VAL A 532 21.62 21.18 -9.01
C VAL A 532 20.63 22.29 -9.35
N ARG A 533 20.78 22.96 -10.49
CA ARG A 533 19.82 24.00 -10.89
C ARG A 533 18.53 23.37 -11.41
N GLY A 534 17.41 23.90 -10.97
CA GLY A 534 16.07 23.53 -11.42
C GLY A 534 15.27 24.73 -11.89
N GLU A 535 14.11 24.46 -12.47
CA GLU A 535 13.15 25.45 -12.95
C GLU A 535 11.79 25.20 -12.28
N ALA A 536 11.09 26.29 -11.94
CA ALA A 536 9.71 26.26 -11.47
C ALA A 536 9.03 27.59 -11.78
N CYS A 537 7.71 27.51 -11.96
CA CYS A 537 6.83 28.65 -11.79
C CYS A 537 5.59 28.21 -11.04
N THR A 538 5.30 28.78 -9.87
CA THR A 538 4.14 28.40 -9.08
C THR A 538 3.49 29.64 -8.49
N SER A 539 2.16 29.71 -8.51
CA SER A 539 1.38 30.81 -7.93
C SER A 539 0.25 30.30 -7.03
N LEU A 540 0.04 30.97 -5.89
CA LEU A 540 -0.96 30.65 -4.87
C LEU A 540 -1.82 31.87 -4.54
N CYS A 541 -3.14 31.67 -4.53
CA CYS A 541 -4.12 32.67 -4.12
C CYS A 541 -4.43 32.54 -2.63
N GLN A 542 -4.07 33.56 -1.87
CA GLN A 542 -4.28 33.69 -0.43
C GLN A 542 -5.52 34.53 -0.13
N LYS A 543 -6.33 34.09 0.84
CA LYS A 543 -7.46 34.85 1.41
C LYS A 543 -7.46 34.71 2.93
N PRO A 544 -8.15 35.60 3.67
CA PRO A 544 -8.41 35.37 5.09
C PRO A 544 -9.06 33.99 5.30
N TYR A 545 -8.63 33.24 6.32
CA TYR A 545 -9.26 31.97 6.69
C TYR A 545 -10.62 32.16 7.38
N THR A 546 -10.78 33.30 8.05
CA THR A 546 -12.03 33.68 8.72
C THR A 546 -12.66 34.89 8.05
N ASP A 547 -13.98 34.86 7.93
CA ASP A 547 -14.82 35.98 7.54
C ASP A 547 -15.39 36.64 8.80
N LYS A 548 -15.74 37.93 8.71
CA LYS A 548 -16.40 38.64 9.81
C LYS A 548 -17.89 38.80 9.51
N ILE A 549 -18.73 38.01 10.18
CA ILE A 549 -20.19 38.04 10.04
C ILE A 549 -20.78 38.57 11.34
N ASP A 550 -21.60 39.63 11.27
CA ASP A 550 -22.25 40.28 12.42
C ASP A 550 -21.32 40.69 13.58
N GLY A 551 -20.03 40.88 13.31
CA GLY A 551 -19.04 41.26 14.31
C GLY A 551 -18.19 40.10 14.83
N GLU A 552 -18.57 38.86 14.53
CA GLU A 552 -17.88 37.63 14.93
C GLU A 552 -17.04 37.05 13.79
N LEU A 553 -15.95 36.38 14.14
CA LEU A 553 -15.12 35.66 13.17
C LEU A 553 -15.71 34.27 12.95
N VAL A 554 -16.05 33.96 11.71
CA VAL A 554 -16.57 32.65 11.29
C VAL A 554 -15.56 32.07 10.31
N VAL A 555 -15.26 30.77 10.41
CA VAL A 555 -14.44 30.08 9.42
C VAL A 555 -15.14 30.17 8.07
N SER A 556 -14.42 30.60 7.03
CA SER A 556 -15.01 30.78 5.71
C SER A 556 -15.38 29.42 5.11
N ASP A 557 -16.67 29.15 4.89
CA ASP A 557 -17.26 27.92 4.31
C ASP A 557 -16.79 27.61 2.86
N ALA A 558 -15.97 28.46 2.25
CA ALA A 558 -15.45 28.24 0.90
C ALA A 558 -14.33 27.18 0.89
N LEU A 559 -14.29 26.35 -0.15
CA LEU A 559 -13.23 25.36 -0.43
C LEU A 559 -11.84 25.93 -0.11
N CYS A 560 -11.12 25.30 0.82
CA CYS A 560 -9.76 25.67 1.23
C CYS A 560 -8.86 24.48 0.89
N ILE A 561 -7.70 24.75 0.29
CA ILE A 561 -6.78 23.70 -0.18
C ILE A 561 -5.67 23.47 0.84
N GLY A 562 -5.36 24.51 1.62
CA GLY A 562 -4.36 24.50 2.68
C GLY A 562 -4.38 25.84 3.42
N SER A 563 -3.52 26.00 4.43
CA SER A 563 -3.43 27.27 5.15
C SER A 563 -2.01 27.60 5.62
N MET A 564 -1.78 28.87 5.94
CA MET A 564 -0.61 29.39 6.63
C MET A 564 -1.03 29.90 8.00
N VAL A 565 -0.34 29.43 9.05
CA VAL A 565 -0.71 29.74 10.44
C VAL A 565 0.35 30.50 11.22
N GLY A 566 1.61 30.46 10.80
CA GLY A 566 2.68 31.29 11.37
C GLY A 566 3.89 31.36 10.44
N TRP A 567 4.60 32.48 10.45
CA TRP A 567 5.77 32.66 9.60
C TRP A 567 6.79 33.66 10.16
N ARG A 568 8.07 33.46 9.83
CA ARG A 568 9.15 34.36 10.27
C ARG A 568 10.26 34.46 9.25
N MET A 569 10.86 35.65 9.19
CA MET A 569 12.07 35.92 8.40
C MET A 569 13.16 36.45 9.32
N VAL A 570 14.39 35.94 9.15
CA VAL A 570 15.57 36.34 9.92
C VAL A 570 16.78 36.37 9.00
N ASN A 571 17.60 37.41 9.08
CA ASN A 571 18.88 37.46 8.37
C ASN A 571 20.03 36.95 9.26
N ASN A 572 21.00 36.24 8.67
CA ASN A 572 22.19 35.75 9.35
C ASN A 572 23.00 36.85 10.06
N GLY A 573 22.93 38.09 9.59
CA GLY A 573 23.78 39.18 10.07
C GLY A 573 25.25 38.90 9.75
N ARG A 574 26.14 39.14 10.73
CA ARG A 574 27.58 38.90 10.56
C ARG A 574 27.92 37.44 10.88
N GLY A 575 28.22 36.65 9.85
CA GLY A 575 28.73 35.28 9.97
C GLY A 575 30.22 35.14 9.59
N ALA A 576 30.69 33.89 9.44
CA ALA A 576 32.05 33.56 9.02
C ALA A 576 32.35 33.97 7.57
N SER A 577 31.35 33.87 6.69
CA SER A 577 31.33 34.45 5.35
C SER A 577 29.90 34.88 5.01
N LEU A 578 29.71 35.61 3.91
CA LEU A 578 28.37 36.04 3.48
C LEU A 578 27.43 34.85 3.21
N THR A 579 27.98 33.75 2.69
CA THR A 579 27.21 32.57 2.27
C THR A 579 27.15 31.47 3.33
N ALA A 580 27.88 31.62 4.44
CA ALA A 580 27.89 30.63 5.51
C ALA A 580 26.51 30.51 6.18
N PRO A 581 26.02 29.29 6.46
CA PRO A 581 24.76 29.10 7.18
C PRO A 581 24.90 29.55 8.65
N SER A 582 23.77 29.84 9.31
CA SER A 582 23.73 30.27 10.72
C SER A 582 22.64 29.49 11.46
N ALA A 583 23.04 28.53 12.30
CA ALA A 583 22.12 27.78 13.14
C ALA A 583 21.24 28.70 14.02
N PRO A 584 21.79 29.73 14.72
CA PRO A 584 20.94 30.63 15.52
C PRO A 584 19.89 31.38 14.71
N ALA A 585 20.22 31.80 13.48
CA ALA A 585 19.26 32.51 12.63
C ALA A 585 18.15 31.58 12.11
N GLN A 586 18.48 30.32 11.81
CA GLN A 586 17.49 29.30 11.44
C GLN A 586 16.61 28.91 12.63
N GLN A 587 17.18 28.77 13.83
CA GLN A 587 16.42 28.55 15.06
C GLN A 587 15.47 29.71 15.35
N GLU A 588 15.90 30.97 15.22
CA GLU A 588 15.01 32.13 15.40
C GLU A 588 13.92 32.19 14.33
N ALA A 589 14.19 31.75 13.09
CA ALA A 589 13.16 31.66 12.07
C ALA A 589 12.09 30.63 12.45
N ILE A 590 12.50 29.41 12.82
CA ILE A 590 11.58 28.34 13.20
C ILE A 590 10.82 28.70 14.50
N HIS A 591 11.55 29.11 15.54
CA HIS A 591 10.94 29.49 16.82
C HIS A 591 9.99 30.68 16.68
N GLY A 592 10.38 31.68 15.89
CA GLY A 592 9.55 32.84 15.63
C GLY A 592 8.26 32.48 14.89
N SER A 593 8.29 31.52 13.96
CA SER A 593 7.06 31.04 13.29
C SER A 593 6.21 30.17 14.20
N VAL A 594 6.80 29.36 15.08
CA VAL A 594 6.08 28.59 16.11
C VAL A 594 5.35 29.54 17.07
N THR A 595 6.05 30.59 17.50
CA THR A 595 5.48 31.66 18.34
C THR A 595 4.35 32.40 17.63
N ASP A 596 4.52 32.73 16.34
CA ASP A 596 3.51 33.41 15.51
C ASP A 596 2.28 32.52 15.26
N ALA A 597 2.48 31.20 15.15
CA ALA A 597 1.40 30.22 15.08
C ALA A 597 0.68 29.97 16.41
N GLY A 598 1.32 30.31 17.54
CA GLY A 598 0.79 30.04 18.87
C GLY A 598 0.77 28.55 19.24
N ILE A 599 1.72 27.78 18.72
CA ILE A 599 1.88 26.34 19.02
C ILE A 599 3.16 26.09 19.84
N ASP A 600 3.32 24.88 20.37
CA ASP A 600 4.57 24.43 20.99
C ASP A 600 5.53 23.89 19.93
N VAL A 601 6.84 23.95 20.21
CA VAL A 601 7.89 23.40 19.32
C VAL A 601 7.72 21.89 19.06
N LEU A 602 7.08 21.17 19.98
CA LEU A 602 6.80 19.74 19.86
C LEU A 602 5.55 19.44 19.03
N ASP A 603 4.69 20.44 18.76
CA ASP A 603 3.46 20.27 17.97
C ASP A 603 3.76 20.17 16.45
N GLU A 604 4.96 20.56 16.01
CA GLU A 604 5.37 20.43 14.62
C GLU A 604 5.64 18.95 14.26
N HIS A 605 4.92 18.45 13.25
CA HIS A 605 4.95 17.05 12.85
C HIS A 605 6.01 16.78 11.80
N ALA A 606 6.23 17.74 10.91
CA ALA A 606 7.11 17.58 9.77
C ALA A 606 7.71 18.90 9.29
N ILE A 607 8.92 18.83 8.72
CA ILE A 607 9.61 19.94 8.07
C ILE A 607 10.04 19.55 6.66
N GLU A 608 9.64 20.36 5.70
CA GLU A 608 10.25 20.40 4.38
C GLU A 608 11.41 21.41 4.44
N SER A 609 12.63 20.91 4.51
CA SER A 609 13.82 21.73 4.73
C SER A 609 14.23 22.52 3.48
N HIS A 610 15.17 23.45 3.66
CA HIS A 610 15.85 24.05 2.53
C HIS A 610 16.71 23.00 1.81
N GLY A 611 17.49 22.21 2.53
CA GLY A 611 18.07 20.96 2.04
C GLY A 611 18.97 21.12 0.82
N ASN A 612 20.02 21.92 0.95
CA ASN A 612 20.85 22.36 -0.17
C ASN A 612 21.77 21.26 -0.73
N GLY A 613 21.94 20.13 -0.04
CA GLY A 613 22.83 19.06 -0.49
C GLY A 613 24.30 19.42 -0.35
N ILE A 614 24.63 20.36 0.54
CA ILE A 614 26.00 20.74 0.89
C ILE A 614 26.26 20.25 2.30
N LEU A 615 27.33 19.46 2.47
CA LEU A 615 27.65 18.74 3.71
C LEU A 615 27.61 19.60 4.98
N LEU A 616 28.16 20.82 4.94
CA LEU A 616 28.11 21.77 6.06
C LEU A 616 26.71 22.38 6.24
N ASP A 617 26.04 22.78 5.16
CA ASP A 617 24.73 23.44 5.22
C ASP A 617 23.68 22.48 5.79
N ASP A 618 23.66 21.26 5.29
CA ASP A 618 22.75 20.21 5.74
C ASP A 618 22.98 19.89 7.24
N SER A 619 24.25 19.84 7.68
CA SER A 619 24.55 19.61 9.11
C SER A 619 24.10 20.75 10.01
N VAL A 620 24.24 22.00 9.57
CA VAL A 620 23.82 23.17 10.34
C VAL A 620 22.29 23.22 10.40
N GLU A 621 21.61 22.90 9.30
CA GLU A 621 20.15 22.91 9.21
C GLU A 621 19.51 21.84 10.08
N VAL A 622 19.92 20.58 9.96
CA VAL A 622 19.36 19.49 10.76
C VAL A 622 19.68 19.67 12.25
N SER A 623 20.88 20.14 12.59
CA SER A 623 21.23 20.41 13.99
C SER A 623 20.41 21.57 14.57
N ALA A 624 20.12 22.61 13.78
CA ALA A 624 19.27 23.72 14.20
C ALA A 624 17.84 23.26 14.47
N ILE A 625 17.28 22.43 13.57
CA ILE A 625 15.96 21.81 13.69
C ILE A 625 15.90 20.90 14.92
N SER A 626 16.80 19.92 15.02
CA SER A 626 16.78 18.91 16.10
C SER A 626 16.94 19.57 17.47
N ARG A 627 17.88 20.52 17.63
CA ARG A 627 18.12 21.16 18.93
C ARG A 627 16.97 22.05 19.40
N LEU A 628 16.13 22.54 18.49
CA LEU A 628 14.99 23.40 18.84
C LEU A 628 13.72 22.57 19.04
N LEU A 629 13.42 21.66 18.12
CA LEU A 629 12.14 20.96 18.08
C LEU A 629 12.17 19.61 18.79
N ARG A 630 13.35 19.01 19.03
CA ARG A 630 13.52 17.67 19.61
C ARG A 630 14.78 17.63 20.48
N HIS A 631 14.86 18.55 21.44
CA HIS A 631 16.08 18.80 22.23
C HIS A 631 16.44 17.60 23.11
N GLU A 632 15.49 17.10 23.90
CA GLU A 632 15.73 16.00 24.84
C GLU A 632 15.21 14.66 24.28
N PRO A 633 16.00 13.57 24.36
CA PRO A 633 15.54 12.23 23.98
C PRO A 633 14.31 11.82 24.80
N GLY A 634 13.27 11.31 24.13
CA GLY A 634 12.04 10.88 24.80
C GLY A 634 11.08 12.02 25.17
N GLU A 635 11.35 13.27 24.79
CA GLU A 635 10.37 14.37 24.92
C GLU A 635 9.09 14.08 24.13
N SER A 636 9.20 13.38 23.01
CA SER A 636 8.08 13.02 22.16
C SER A 636 8.16 11.55 21.79
N ASP A 637 7.03 10.84 21.92
CA ASP A 637 6.86 9.48 21.39
C ASP A 637 6.73 9.46 19.85
N GLU A 638 6.78 10.65 19.23
CA GLU A 638 6.65 10.88 17.80
C GLU A 638 7.92 11.55 17.23
N PRO A 639 8.55 10.93 16.22
CA PRO A 639 9.67 11.56 15.55
C PRO A 639 9.21 12.75 14.71
N LEU A 640 10.03 13.79 14.64
CA LEU A 640 9.87 14.86 13.65
C LEU A 640 10.28 14.33 12.28
N LEU A 641 9.40 14.41 11.29
CA LEU A 641 9.73 14.02 9.91
C LEU A 641 10.46 15.17 9.21
N VAL A 642 11.59 14.89 8.57
CA VAL A 642 12.37 15.91 7.84
C VAL A 642 12.69 15.41 6.44
N GLY A 643 12.45 16.26 5.45
CA GLY A 643 12.69 15.92 4.04
C GLY A 643 13.06 17.14 3.20
N ALA A 644 13.47 16.90 1.96
CA ALA A 644 13.89 17.97 1.05
C ALA A 644 13.52 17.69 -0.41
N VAL A 645 12.68 18.57 -0.97
CA VAL A 645 12.11 18.45 -2.32
C VAL A 645 13.19 18.60 -3.38
N LYS A 646 14.29 19.30 -3.06
CA LYS A 646 15.44 19.48 -3.95
C LYS A 646 16.08 18.17 -4.40
N THR A 647 15.89 17.09 -3.64
CA THR A 647 16.33 15.74 -4.03
C THR A 647 15.59 15.22 -5.28
N GLN A 648 14.39 15.74 -5.56
CA GLN A 648 13.53 15.35 -6.69
C GLN A 648 13.51 16.42 -7.79
N VAL A 649 13.41 17.68 -7.40
CA VAL A 649 13.18 18.82 -8.32
C VAL A 649 14.34 19.81 -8.38
N SER A 650 15.52 19.46 -7.85
CA SER A 650 16.68 20.35 -7.84
C SER A 650 16.42 21.69 -7.10
N ALA A 651 17.39 22.61 -7.11
CA ALA A 651 17.24 23.95 -6.57
C ALA A 651 16.68 24.92 -7.62
N GLN A 652 15.40 25.26 -7.47
CA GLN A 652 14.65 26.13 -8.37
C GLN A 652 14.84 27.63 -8.06
N SER A 653 16.03 28.00 -7.60
CA SER A 653 16.44 29.36 -7.23
C SER A 653 15.32 30.14 -6.50
N GLU A 654 14.85 31.27 -7.03
CA GLU A 654 13.84 32.14 -6.40
C GLU A 654 12.47 31.47 -6.22
N ALA A 655 12.19 30.41 -6.98
CA ALA A 655 10.97 29.61 -6.88
C ALA A 655 11.05 28.48 -5.82
N CYS A 656 12.23 28.22 -5.24
CA CYS A 656 12.45 27.15 -4.25
C CYS A 656 11.40 27.13 -3.13
N GLY A 657 11.16 28.28 -2.50
CA GLY A 657 10.20 28.38 -1.40
C GLY A 657 8.78 27.97 -1.81
N MET A 658 8.33 28.37 -3.00
CA MET A 658 7.00 28.02 -3.48
C MET A 658 6.82 26.51 -3.68
N THR A 659 7.84 25.83 -4.21
CA THR A 659 7.78 24.37 -4.42
C THR A 659 7.88 23.60 -3.11
N THR A 660 8.73 24.04 -2.19
CA THR A 660 8.80 23.51 -0.81
C THR A 660 7.44 23.66 -0.12
N PHE A 661 6.82 24.84 -0.20
CA PHE A 661 5.51 25.10 0.36
C PHE A 661 4.42 24.22 -0.28
N LEU A 662 4.40 24.14 -1.61
CA LEU A 662 3.42 23.33 -2.37
C LEU A 662 3.52 21.84 -2.03
N LYS A 663 4.73 21.27 -1.95
CA LYS A 663 4.91 19.87 -1.54
C LYS A 663 4.40 19.65 -0.13
N ALA A 664 4.76 20.50 0.83
CA ALA A 664 4.30 20.39 2.21
C ALA A 664 2.78 20.49 2.32
N MET A 665 2.13 21.41 1.59
CA MET A 665 0.67 21.53 1.52
C MET A 665 0.01 20.25 0.99
N LEU A 666 0.57 19.69 -0.08
CA LEU A 666 0.04 18.47 -0.70
C LEU A 666 0.32 17.23 0.17
N ASN A 667 1.44 17.17 0.89
CA ASN A 667 1.67 16.15 1.90
C ASN A 667 0.56 16.14 2.95
N ILE A 668 0.15 17.32 3.44
CA ILE A 668 -0.99 17.45 4.38
C ILE A 668 -2.27 16.95 3.70
N THR A 669 -2.55 17.44 2.49
CA THR A 669 -3.77 17.12 1.73
C THR A 669 -3.94 15.61 1.53
N TYR A 670 -2.86 14.92 1.22
CA TYR A 670 -2.86 13.47 0.98
C TYR A 670 -2.59 12.63 2.24
N ALA A 671 -2.41 13.27 3.40
CA ALA A 671 -1.99 12.64 4.66
C ALA A 671 -0.72 11.78 4.56
N VAL A 672 0.23 12.15 3.69
CA VAL A 672 1.46 11.38 3.45
C VAL A 672 2.66 12.30 3.32
N PHE A 673 3.74 11.96 4.02
CA PHE A 673 5.04 12.57 3.85
C PHE A 673 5.79 11.90 2.69
N ALA A 674 5.95 12.61 1.57
CA ALA A 674 6.65 12.10 0.40
C ALA A 674 8.17 11.93 0.63
N PRO A 675 8.81 10.91 0.01
CA PRO A 675 10.20 10.54 0.28
C PRO A 675 11.20 11.60 -0.17
N SER A 676 12.37 11.61 0.47
CA SER A 676 13.57 12.28 -0.05
C SER A 676 14.44 11.27 -0.81
N LEU A 677 14.92 11.65 -1.99
CA LEU A 677 15.76 10.77 -2.80
C LEU A 677 17.21 10.79 -2.36
N HIS A 678 17.94 9.76 -2.79
CA HIS A 678 19.40 9.63 -2.71
C HIS A 678 20.03 9.57 -1.32
N LEU A 679 19.23 9.53 -0.25
CA LEU A 679 19.71 9.29 1.10
C LEU A 679 20.00 7.79 1.30
N LYS A 680 21.27 7.42 1.26
CA LYS A 680 21.76 6.05 1.49
C LYS A 680 22.52 5.92 2.80
N GLN A 681 23.33 6.92 3.11
CA GLN A 681 24.09 7.00 4.34
C GLN A 681 23.99 8.42 4.88
N VAL A 682 23.47 8.56 6.09
CA VAL A 682 23.33 9.85 6.76
C VAL A 682 24.69 10.54 6.91
N ASN A 683 24.73 11.85 6.64
CA ASN A 683 25.91 12.69 6.78
C ASN A 683 26.45 12.62 8.23
N PRO A 684 27.70 12.16 8.43
CA PRO A 684 28.26 11.89 9.76
C PRO A 684 28.53 13.15 10.59
N HIS A 685 28.41 14.34 9.99
CA HIS A 685 28.55 15.62 10.69
C HIS A 685 27.24 16.13 11.30
N MET A 686 26.12 15.44 11.06
CA MET A 686 24.84 15.80 11.65
C MET A 686 24.73 15.19 13.05
N GLU A 687 24.40 16.02 14.03
CA GLU A 687 24.02 15.56 15.36
C GLU A 687 22.56 15.14 15.33
N ILE A 688 22.31 13.84 15.17
CA ILE A 688 20.96 13.28 15.18
C ILE A 688 20.82 12.44 16.43
N ASN A 689 19.86 12.81 17.29
CA ASN A 689 19.44 11.95 18.38
C ASN A 689 18.65 10.77 17.77
N GLU A 690 18.99 9.54 18.13
CA GLU A 690 18.39 8.29 17.58
C GLU A 690 16.86 8.20 17.73
N HIS A 691 16.23 9.13 18.47
CA HIS A 691 14.81 9.11 18.81
C HIS A 691 14.03 10.39 18.44
N GLY A 692 14.67 11.41 17.85
CA GLY A 692 14.05 12.74 17.69
C GLY A 692 13.63 13.09 16.26
N VAL A 693 14.50 12.86 15.28
CA VAL A 693 14.35 13.36 13.89
C VAL A 693 14.54 12.22 12.90
N PHE A 694 13.58 12.05 11.99
CA PHE A 694 13.57 10.99 10.99
C PHE A 694 13.61 11.58 9.59
N MET A 695 14.65 11.22 8.83
CA MET A 695 14.76 11.56 7.41
C MET A 695 14.33 10.37 6.58
N LEU A 696 13.25 10.53 5.83
CA LEU A 696 12.59 9.43 5.15
C LEU A 696 13.03 9.33 3.68
N ASN A 697 13.35 8.12 3.26
CA ASN A 697 13.57 7.74 1.85
C ASN A 697 12.42 6.91 1.26
N GLU A 698 11.36 6.70 2.05
CA GLU A 698 10.09 6.08 1.66
C GLU A 698 8.92 7.01 2.02
N HIS A 699 7.77 6.85 1.37
CA HIS A 699 6.59 7.64 1.74
C HIS A 699 6.05 7.13 3.09
N LEU A 700 5.64 8.03 3.97
CA LEU A 700 5.09 7.66 5.29
C LEU A 700 3.78 8.39 5.55
N PRO A 701 2.66 7.68 5.83
CA PRO A 701 1.42 8.35 6.17
C PRO A 701 1.54 9.13 7.50
N PHE A 702 0.99 10.33 7.55
CA PHE A 702 0.90 11.11 8.79
C PHE A 702 0.05 10.41 9.83
N ARG A 703 0.34 10.67 11.12
CA ARG A 703 -0.37 10.06 12.23
C ARG A 703 -1.78 10.61 12.41
N GLY A 704 -1.95 11.94 12.40
CA GLY A 704 -3.25 12.61 12.52
C GLY A 704 -3.85 13.08 11.19
N GLN A 705 -5.15 13.42 11.21
CA GLN A 705 -5.86 14.07 10.10
C GLN A 705 -5.49 15.53 9.89
N MET A 706 -5.06 16.20 10.96
CA MET A 706 -4.57 17.56 10.91
C MET A 706 -3.14 17.56 11.38
N VAL A 707 -2.25 18.19 10.62
CA VAL A 707 -0.82 18.24 10.96
C VAL A 707 -0.28 19.64 10.79
N PHE A 708 0.67 19.98 11.65
CA PHE A 708 1.53 21.15 11.47
C PHE A 708 2.75 20.74 10.66
N HIS A 709 2.91 21.33 9.48
CA HIS A 709 4.02 21.07 8.58
C HIS A 709 4.77 22.37 8.29
N GLY A 710 5.99 22.49 8.77
CA GLY A 710 6.87 23.60 8.45
C GLY A 710 7.52 23.45 7.09
N CYS A 711 7.87 24.57 6.49
CA CYS A 711 8.71 24.63 5.31
C CYS A 711 9.73 25.75 5.45
N SER A 712 11.00 25.42 5.21
CA SER A 712 12.14 26.33 5.33
C SER A 712 12.71 26.72 3.97
N SER A 713 13.10 27.98 3.81
CA SER A 713 13.92 28.41 2.66
C SER A 713 14.96 29.45 3.06
N ARG A 714 16.12 29.41 2.39
CA ARG A 714 17.30 30.23 2.69
C ARG A 714 17.94 30.80 1.43
N GLY A 715 18.18 32.10 1.44
CA GLY A 715 18.94 32.80 0.40
C GLY A 715 20.45 32.74 0.64
N PHE A 716 21.22 32.78 -0.46
CA PHE A 716 22.69 32.91 -0.42
C PHE A 716 23.16 34.19 0.30
N ASN A 717 22.30 35.21 0.34
CA ASN A 717 22.50 36.49 1.03
C ASN A 717 22.27 36.42 2.56
N GLY A 718 21.94 35.25 3.10
CA GLY A 718 21.73 35.02 4.52
C GLY A 718 20.29 35.24 5.01
N THR A 719 19.32 35.49 4.13
CA THR A 719 17.90 35.56 4.52
C THR A 719 17.34 34.16 4.73
N ASN A 720 16.85 33.86 5.94
CA ASN A 720 16.18 32.61 6.29
C ASN A 720 14.70 32.87 6.50
N THR A 721 13.87 31.94 6.07
CA THR A 721 12.42 32.00 6.18
C THR A 721 11.91 30.64 6.66
N HIS A 722 10.88 30.67 7.51
CA HIS A 722 10.13 29.49 7.88
C HIS A 722 8.64 29.83 7.91
N ILE A 723 7.82 28.93 7.36
CA ILE A 723 6.36 29.05 7.30
C ILE A 723 5.76 27.75 7.82
N ILE A 724 4.81 27.85 8.73
CA ILE A 724 4.06 26.71 9.28
C ILE A 724 2.70 26.65 8.58
N GLN A 725 2.41 25.47 8.04
CA GLN A 725 1.13 25.12 7.46
C GLN A 725 0.34 24.25 8.43
N TRP A 726 -0.97 24.40 8.42
CA TRP A 726 -1.89 23.57 9.17
C TRP A 726 -3.15 23.39 8.34
N TYR A 727 -3.54 22.14 8.11
CA TYR A 727 -4.80 21.86 7.44
C TYR A 727 -5.26 20.44 7.71
N ARG A 728 -6.50 20.14 7.36
CA ARG A 728 -7.04 18.78 7.37
C ARG A 728 -6.68 18.07 6.07
N ALA A 729 -6.35 16.80 6.17
CA ALA A 729 -6.27 15.93 5.02
C ALA A 729 -7.61 15.84 4.28
N ASP A 730 -7.56 15.70 2.97
CA ASP A 730 -8.74 15.53 2.12
C ASP A 730 -9.12 14.04 2.12
N ALA A 731 -10.24 13.70 2.76
CA ALA A 731 -10.72 12.33 2.91
C ALA A 731 -10.83 11.57 1.57
N GLY A 732 -11.10 12.27 0.45
CA GLY A 732 -11.15 11.65 -0.88
C GLY A 732 -9.77 11.39 -1.51
N LYS A 733 -8.71 11.98 -0.96
CA LYS A 733 -7.33 11.86 -1.44
C LYS A 733 -6.42 11.07 -0.52
N VAL A 734 -6.77 10.96 0.76
CA VAL A 734 -6.01 10.12 1.66
C VAL A 734 -6.03 8.69 1.17
N ARG A 735 -4.86 8.20 0.77
CA ARG A 735 -4.65 6.78 0.58
C ARG A 735 -4.38 6.19 1.96
N THR A 736 -5.45 5.78 2.65
CA THR A 736 -5.32 4.66 3.60
C THR A 736 -4.71 3.54 2.77
N GLU A 737 -3.52 3.06 3.12
CA GLU A 737 -2.92 1.98 2.35
C GLU A 737 -3.88 0.79 2.37
N ARG A 738 -4.51 0.56 1.21
CA ARG A 738 -5.53 -0.45 0.95
C ARG A 738 -6.73 -0.41 1.92
N ILE A 739 -7.79 0.28 1.50
CA ILE A 739 -9.03 -0.49 1.33
C ILE A 739 -8.62 -1.63 0.41
N LEU A 740 -8.71 -2.88 0.86
CA LEU A 740 -8.76 -4.02 -0.05
C LEU A 740 -9.53 -3.53 -1.27
N SER A 741 -8.99 -3.66 -2.49
CA SER A 741 -9.85 -3.49 -3.66
C SER A 741 -11.16 -4.19 -3.33
N MET A 742 -12.25 -3.45 -3.42
CA MET A 742 -13.58 -3.76 -2.87
C MET A 742 -14.25 -4.93 -3.62
N GLU A 743 -13.46 -5.97 -3.90
CA GLU A 743 -13.72 -7.12 -4.75
C GLU A 743 -13.26 -8.43 -4.11
N ASP A 744 -12.42 -8.44 -3.07
CA ASP A 744 -12.10 -9.66 -2.33
C ASP A 744 -13.10 -9.87 -1.19
N GLN A 745 -14.36 -10.13 -1.55
CA GLN A 745 -15.39 -10.60 -0.62
C GLN A 745 -14.93 -11.90 0.04
N ILE A 746 -14.99 -11.95 1.37
CA ILE A 746 -14.99 -13.21 2.13
C ILE A 746 -16.09 -14.08 1.53
N ALA A 747 -15.78 -15.35 1.29
CA ALA A 747 -16.76 -16.31 0.81
C ALA A 747 -17.68 -16.79 1.96
N PHE A 748 -18.37 -15.89 2.68
CA PHE A 748 -19.13 -16.26 3.88
C PHE A 748 -20.23 -17.28 3.54
N TRP A 749 -20.01 -18.51 4.01
CA TRP A 749 -20.88 -19.68 4.15
C TRP A 749 -22.08 -19.92 3.17
N PRO A 750 -22.08 -21.05 2.41
CA PRO A 750 -20.94 -21.83 1.98
C PRO A 750 -20.53 -21.45 0.55
N ALA A 751 -19.32 -20.86 0.48
CA ALA A 751 -18.34 -20.88 -0.60
C ALA A 751 -18.44 -19.91 -1.80
N GLY A 752 -18.97 -18.70 -1.60
CA GLY A 752 -18.78 -17.57 -2.50
C GLY A 752 -19.40 -17.74 -3.90
N GLY A 753 -19.30 -16.72 -4.76
CA GLY A 753 -19.85 -16.82 -6.13
C GLY A 753 -20.37 -15.56 -6.80
N GLY A 754 -20.32 -14.39 -6.15
CA GLY A 754 -20.82 -13.14 -6.74
C GLY A 754 -22.31 -13.17 -7.10
N ILE A 755 -22.87 -12.01 -7.43
CA ILE A 755 -24.24 -11.94 -7.95
C ILE A 755 -24.20 -12.37 -9.41
N LEU A 756 -24.90 -13.47 -9.74
CA LEU A 756 -25.37 -13.60 -11.12
C LEU A 756 -26.61 -12.75 -11.30
N ASP A 757 -26.54 -11.83 -12.25
CA ASP A 757 -27.74 -11.15 -12.72
C ASP A 757 -28.80 -12.18 -13.14
N ASN A 758 -30.07 -11.78 -13.15
CA ASN A 758 -31.15 -12.69 -13.53
C ASN A 758 -31.00 -13.25 -14.95
N ALA A 759 -30.20 -12.60 -15.81
CA ALA A 759 -29.92 -13.04 -17.18
C ALA A 759 -28.87 -14.17 -17.24
N SER A 760 -28.05 -14.32 -16.20
CA SER A 760 -26.93 -15.26 -16.17
C SER A 760 -27.24 -16.58 -15.45
N ARG A 761 -28.48 -16.80 -15.01
CA ARG A 761 -28.90 -18.09 -14.45
C ARG A 761 -28.99 -19.17 -15.55
N PRO A 762 -28.73 -20.45 -15.23
CA PRO A 762 -28.93 -21.52 -16.21
C PRO A 762 -30.43 -21.69 -16.50
N SER A 763 -30.74 -21.92 -17.78
CA SER A 763 -32.08 -22.19 -18.30
C SER A 763 -32.32 -23.68 -18.55
N GLU A 764 -31.27 -24.43 -18.90
CA GLU A 764 -31.29 -25.88 -19.13
C GLU A 764 -30.73 -26.64 -17.92
N GLY A 765 -29.67 -26.14 -17.27
CA GLY A 765 -29.11 -26.78 -16.07
C GLY A 765 -27.62 -26.56 -15.87
N TYR A 766 -27.02 -27.36 -14.98
CA TYR A 766 -25.58 -27.37 -14.74
C TYR A 766 -24.96 -28.62 -15.37
N PHE A 767 -23.81 -28.42 -16.02
CA PHE A 767 -23.11 -29.47 -16.75
C PHE A 767 -21.66 -29.50 -16.31
N ILE A 768 -21.12 -30.68 -16.07
CA ILE A 768 -19.73 -30.88 -15.64
C ILE A 768 -18.85 -31.27 -16.82
N VAL A 769 -17.68 -30.67 -16.92
CA VAL A 769 -16.71 -30.94 -18.00
C VAL A 769 -15.34 -31.14 -17.38
N GLY A 770 -14.56 -32.09 -17.88
CA GLY A 770 -13.29 -32.43 -17.26
C GLY A 770 -12.46 -33.45 -18.03
N SER A 771 -11.38 -33.92 -17.40
CA SER A 771 -10.45 -34.89 -17.97
C SER A 771 -11.11 -36.23 -18.34
N PHE A 772 -12.16 -36.64 -17.62
CA PHE A 772 -12.93 -37.86 -17.88
C PHE A 772 -13.78 -37.81 -19.15
N CYS A 773 -14.12 -36.61 -19.67
CA CYS A 773 -14.79 -36.42 -20.96
C CYS A 773 -13.92 -35.69 -21.99
N GLN A 774 -12.59 -35.65 -21.77
CA GLN A 774 -11.60 -35.03 -22.67
C GLN A 774 -11.82 -33.53 -22.92
N TRP A 775 -12.51 -32.84 -22.00
CA TRP A 775 -12.90 -31.43 -22.13
C TRP A 775 -13.75 -31.10 -23.38
N ASP A 776 -14.25 -32.11 -24.10
CA ASP A 776 -14.92 -31.92 -25.40
C ASP A 776 -16.45 -31.78 -25.28
N GLU A 777 -17.10 -32.57 -24.42
CA GLU A 777 -18.57 -32.55 -24.24
C GLU A 777 -18.96 -32.45 -22.74
N PRO A 778 -19.57 -31.33 -22.30
CA PRO A 778 -20.13 -31.21 -20.96
C PRO A 778 -21.22 -32.25 -20.67
N GLN A 779 -21.19 -32.85 -19.49
CA GLN A 779 -22.13 -33.90 -19.05
C GLN A 779 -23.16 -33.30 -18.09
N GLU A 780 -24.44 -33.59 -18.28
CA GLU A 780 -25.51 -33.06 -17.43
C GLU A 780 -25.37 -33.55 -15.98
N MET A 781 -25.50 -32.65 -15.01
CA MET A 781 -25.54 -33.00 -13.59
C MET A 781 -26.97 -33.32 -13.15
N ASP A 782 -27.16 -34.45 -12.46
CA ASP A 782 -28.44 -34.89 -11.93
C ASP A 782 -28.96 -33.91 -10.87
N LYS A 783 -30.17 -33.39 -11.06
CA LYS A 783 -30.83 -32.51 -10.09
C LYS A 783 -31.37 -33.32 -8.90
N ILE A 784 -30.72 -33.23 -7.74
CA ILE A 784 -31.13 -33.87 -6.48
C ILE A 784 -32.28 -33.09 -5.81
N SER A 785 -32.18 -31.75 -5.80
CA SER A 785 -33.22 -30.85 -5.28
C SER A 785 -33.20 -29.53 -6.06
N ASP A 786 -34.08 -28.57 -5.73
CA ASP A 786 -34.10 -27.26 -6.41
C ASP A 786 -32.77 -26.50 -6.36
N ASN A 787 -31.93 -26.84 -5.37
CA ASN A 787 -30.69 -26.15 -5.05
C ASN A 787 -29.48 -27.07 -5.07
N GLU A 788 -29.60 -28.33 -5.50
CA GLU A 788 -28.50 -29.30 -5.44
C GLU A 788 -28.44 -30.16 -6.69
N PHE A 789 -27.25 -30.24 -7.27
CA PHE A 789 -26.92 -30.96 -8.49
C PHE A 789 -25.74 -31.89 -8.22
N SER A 790 -25.73 -33.07 -8.85
CA SER A 790 -24.72 -34.09 -8.59
C SER A 790 -24.25 -34.78 -9.87
N TYR A 791 -23.00 -35.19 -9.90
CA TYR A 791 -22.46 -36.04 -10.96
C TYR A 791 -21.40 -36.98 -10.40
N VAL A 792 -21.38 -38.22 -10.88
CA VAL A 792 -20.41 -39.23 -10.43
C VAL A 792 -19.25 -39.30 -11.41
N ILE A 793 -18.07 -38.89 -10.94
CA ILE A 793 -16.81 -39.03 -11.67
C ILE A 793 -16.21 -40.40 -11.34
N THR A 794 -15.81 -41.14 -12.37
CA THR A 794 -15.04 -42.40 -12.22
C THR A 794 -13.56 -42.10 -12.45
N MET A 795 -12.73 -42.42 -11.48
CA MET A 795 -11.28 -42.17 -11.54
C MET A 795 -10.62 -43.00 -12.64
N GLY A 796 -9.88 -42.34 -13.53
CA GLY A 796 -9.08 -42.98 -14.56
C GLY A 796 -7.82 -43.67 -14.01
N ALA A 797 -7.02 -44.22 -14.93
CA ALA A 797 -5.81 -45.00 -14.66
C ALA A 797 -4.72 -44.30 -13.82
N ASN A 798 -4.79 -42.97 -13.67
CA ASN A 798 -3.79 -42.17 -12.96
C ASN A 798 -4.20 -41.81 -11.52
N SER A 799 -5.40 -42.20 -11.09
CA SER A 799 -5.96 -41.84 -9.79
C SER A 799 -6.00 -40.32 -9.52
N PHE A 800 -6.17 -39.48 -10.56
CA PHE A 800 -6.60 -38.10 -10.40
C PHE A 800 -7.50 -37.68 -11.58
N GLU A 801 -8.45 -36.76 -11.35
CA GLU A 801 -9.32 -36.18 -12.39
C GLU A 801 -9.55 -34.69 -12.12
N ASN A 802 -9.57 -33.87 -13.18
CA ASN A 802 -9.86 -32.44 -13.12
C ASN A 802 -11.19 -32.11 -13.76
N PHE A 803 -11.88 -31.10 -13.23
CA PHE A 803 -13.16 -30.68 -13.76
C PHE A 803 -13.49 -29.20 -13.52
N GLN A 804 -14.47 -28.73 -14.28
CA GLN A 804 -15.17 -27.46 -14.18
C GLN A 804 -16.67 -27.70 -14.35
N ILE A 805 -17.50 -26.70 -14.08
CA ILE A 805 -18.95 -26.80 -14.25
C ILE A 805 -19.41 -25.65 -15.15
N CYS A 806 -20.04 -25.92 -16.29
CA CYS A 806 -20.62 -24.92 -17.16
C CYS A 806 -22.15 -24.84 -17.01
N LEU A 807 -22.70 -23.67 -17.36
CA LEU A 807 -24.13 -23.41 -17.37
C LEU A 807 -24.67 -23.68 -18.79
N ASP A 808 -25.78 -24.40 -18.92
CA ASP A 808 -26.49 -24.60 -20.20
C ASP A 808 -25.61 -25.18 -21.34
N GLN A 809 -24.62 -26.02 -21.01
CA GLN A 809 -23.60 -26.55 -21.94
C GLN A 809 -22.74 -25.47 -22.64
N ASP A 810 -22.80 -24.23 -22.15
CA ASP A 810 -22.11 -23.09 -22.73
C ASP A 810 -20.72 -22.93 -22.10
N MET A 811 -19.68 -23.24 -22.88
CA MET A 811 -18.29 -23.09 -22.46
C MET A 811 -17.85 -21.61 -22.34
N GLU A 812 -18.70 -20.65 -22.71
CA GLU A 812 -18.51 -19.23 -22.38
C GLU A 812 -19.07 -18.87 -20.99
N ARG A 813 -19.69 -19.84 -20.29
CA ARG A 813 -20.32 -19.65 -18.98
C ARG A 813 -19.89 -20.72 -17.99
N VAL A 814 -18.62 -20.68 -17.59
CA VAL A 814 -17.95 -21.70 -16.77
C VAL A 814 -17.77 -21.24 -15.33
N LEU A 815 -18.29 -22.02 -14.39
CA LEU A 815 -17.89 -22.01 -12.99
C LEU A 815 -16.57 -22.75 -12.82
N HIS A 816 -15.64 -22.11 -12.13
CA HIS A 816 -14.30 -22.61 -11.88
C HIS A 816 -13.82 -22.18 -10.48
N PRO A 817 -12.82 -22.85 -9.88
CA PRO A 817 -12.24 -22.36 -8.64
C PRO A 817 -11.39 -21.11 -8.84
N ARG A 818 -11.09 -20.38 -7.76
CA ARG A 818 -10.16 -19.24 -7.79
C ARG A 818 -8.71 -19.65 -8.07
N TYR A 819 -8.30 -20.86 -7.69
CA TYR A 819 -6.94 -21.36 -7.86
C TYR A 819 -6.93 -22.65 -8.70
N PRO A 820 -5.88 -22.92 -9.49
CA PRO A 820 -5.70 -24.19 -10.18
C PRO A 820 -5.65 -25.38 -9.22
N GLN A 821 -6.14 -26.55 -9.65
CA GLN A 821 -6.14 -27.80 -8.87
C GLN A 821 -6.79 -27.67 -7.47
N ALA A 822 -7.86 -26.87 -7.36
CA ALA A 822 -8.44 -26.57 -6.07
C ALA A 822 -9.16 -27.77 -5.45
N SER A 823 -9.11 -27.86 -4.12
CA SER A 823 -9.75 -28.92 -3.34
C SER A 823 -11.25 -28.70 -3.17
N SER A 824 -11.92 -29.71 -2.60
CA SER A 824 -13.35 -29.69 -2.28
C SER A 824 -13.68 -28.53 -1.35
N GLY A 825 -14.71 -27.76 -1.66
CA GLY A 825 -15.15 -26.61 -0.85
C GLY A 825 -14.41 -25.30 -1.13
N SER A 826 -13.50 -25.28 -2.12
CA SER A 826 -12.87 -24.05 -2.60
C SER A 826 -13.87 -23.06 -3.21
N THR A 827 -13.53 -21.77 -3.15
CA THR A 827 -14.38 -20.68 -3.67
C THR A 827 -14.76 -20.90 -5.13
N VAL A 828 -16.05 -20.83 -5.41
CA VAL A 828 -16.58 -20.91 -6.78
C VAL A 828 -16.56 -19.52 -7.42
N THR A 829 -15.86 -19.39 -8.53
CA THR A 829 -15.77 -18.20 -9.38
C THR A 829 -16.53 -18.44 -10.68
N GLY A 830 -16.89 -17.37 -11.38
CA GLY A 830 -17.59 -17.42 -12.66
C GLY A 830 -19.11 -17.20 -12.53
N PRO A 831 -19.84 -17.28 -13.65
CA PRO A 831 -19.45 -17.82 -14.94
C PRO A 831 -18.46 -16.91 -15.68
N ALA A 832 -17.37 -17.51 -16.13
CA ALA A 832 -16.34 -16.89 -16.96
C ALA A 832 -16.26 -17.62 -18.31
N THR A 833 -15.61 -17.02 -19.29
CA THR A 833 -15.32 -17.70 -20.57
C THR A 833 -14.33 -18.84 -20.37
N SER A 834 -14.32 -19.84 -21.25
CA SER A 834 -13.37 -20.95 -21.18
C SER A 834 -11.90 -20.50 -21.24
N GLU A 835 -11.62 -19.37 -21.88
CA GLU A 835 -10.29 -18.75 -21.93
C GLU A 835 -9.89 -18.11 -20.60
N GLU A 836 -10.81 -17.42 -19.93
CA GLU A 836 -10.59 -16.83 -18.59
C GLU A 836 -10.48 -17.90 -17.50
N ALA A 837 -11.27 -18.98 -17.61
CA ALA A 837 -11.25 -20.11 -16.69
C ALA A 837 -10.11 -21.11 -16.98
N ALA A 838 -9.30 -20.91 -18.02
CA ALA A 838 -8.29 -21.85 -18.44
C ALA A 838 -7.25 -22.12 -17.32
N GLY A 839 -7.07 -23.40 -16.98
CA GLY A 839 -6.16 -23.84 -15.92
C GLY A 839 -6.74 -23.80 -14.50
N TYR A 840 -7.83 -23.08 -14.28
CA TYR A 840 -8.54 -23.05 -12.99
C TYR A 840 -9.52 -24.23 -12.91
N THR A 841 -9.11 -25.32 -12.28
CA THR A 841 -9.88 -26.57 -12.25
C THR A 841 -9.96 -27.11 -10.83
N TRP A 842 -11.09 -27.74 -10.49
CA TRP A 842 -11.16 -28.57 -9.29
C TRP A 842 -10.47 -29.89 -9.58
N ALA A 843 -9.73 -30.42 -8.59
CA ALA A 843 -8.98 -31.64 -8.72
C ALA A 843 -9.41 -32.68 -7.68
N ILE A 844 -9.87 -33.84 -8.16
CA ILE A 844 -10.02 -35.04 -7.35
C ILE A 844 -8.70 -35.81 -7.46
N ASP A 845 -7.81 -35.66 -6.49
CA ASP A 845 -6.51 -36.35 -6.47
C ASP A 845 -6.48 -37.46 -5.41
N ALA A 846 -6.38 -38.71 -5.86
CA ALA A 846 -6.28 -39.92 -5.06
C ALA A 846 -4.83 -40.45 -4.97
N ARG A 847 -3.84 -39.69 -5.45
CA ARG A 847 -2.41 -39.99 -5.32
C ARG A 847 -1.92 -39.64 -3.89
N PRO A 848 -0.89 -40.33 -3.37
CA PRO A 848 -0.31 -39.97 -2.07
C PRO A 848 0.51 -38.68 -2.16
N VAL A 849 0.31 -37.77 -1.19
CA VAL A 849 1.02 -36.50 -1.07
C VAL A 849 2.51 -36.76 -0.80
N HIS A 850 3.40 -36.17 -1.60
CA HIS A 850 4.85 -36.18 -1.38
C HIS A 850 5.25 -35.00 -0.47
N ALA A 851 5.34 -35.21 0.84
CA ALA A 851 5.87 -34.20 1.76
C ALA A 851 7.40 -34.09 1.65
N LEU A 852 7.91 -32.87 1.48
CA LEU A 852 9.32 -32.51 1.59
C LEU A 852 9.66 -32.25 3.06
N ALA A 853 10.35 -33.18 3.73
CA ALA A 853 10.86 -32.94 5.07
C ALA A 853 11.99 -31.90 5.03
N VAL A 854 11.74 -30.71 5.60
CA VAL A 854 12.78 -29.71 5.85
C VAL A 854 13.49 -30.08 7.16
N ALA A 855 14.80 -30.29 7.07
CA ALA A 855 15.64 -30.56 8.23
C ALA A 855 15.72 -29.31 9.14
N GLY A 856 15.18 -29.38 10.37
CA GLY A 856 15.37 -28.30 11.34
C GLY A 856 14.50 -28.26 12.60
N ALA A 857 13.42 -29.05 12.72
CA ALA A 857 12.56 -29.02 13.91
C ALA A 857 13.05 -29.99 15.00
N THR A 858 13.55 -29.45 16.10
CA THR A 858 13.96 -30.22 17.29
C THR A 858 12.75 -30.63 18.13
N SER A 859 12.43 -31.92 18.16
CA SER A 859 11.63 -32.54 19.23
C SER A 859 12.54 -33.36 20.14
N SER A 860 12.66 -32.99 21.40
CA SER A 860 13.37 -33.76 22.41
C SER A 860 12.46 -34.85 23.01
N VAL A 861 12.84 -36.12 22.85
CA VAL A 861 13.09 -37.14 23.90
C VAL A 861 13.03 -38.56 23.30
N ALA A 862 14.24 -39.07 22.97
CA ALA A 862 14.79 -40.42 23.23
C ALA A 862 14.21 -41.66 22.46
N ILE A 863 14.94 -42.68 21.94
CA ILE A 863 16.27 -43.28 22.20
C ILE A 863 16.83 -43.96 20.91
N ALA A 864 18.17 -43.92 20.77
CA ALA A 864 19.12 -44.69 19.94
C ALA A 864 18.65 -45.80 18.95
N ASP A 865 19.07 -45.70 17.68
CA ASP A 865 20.20 -46.46 17.13
C ASP A 865 20.75 -45.84 15.82
N LYS A 866 22.04 -46.09 15.54
CA LYS A 866 22.88 -45.47 14.50
C LYS A 866 22.57 -45.96 13.06
N GLU A 867 22.49 -45.03 12.10
CA GLU A 867 23.32 -44.92 10.87
C GLU A 867 22.88 -43.70 10.01
N ALA A 868 23.82 -43.07 9.28
CA ALA A 868 23.67 -41.78 8.59
C ALA A 868 23.32 -41.92 7.08
N PRO A 869 23.20 -40.81 6.33
CA PRO A 869 21.97 -40.25 5.78
C PRO A 869 21.63 -40.79 4.38
N GLY A 870 20.39 -41.24 4.22
CA GLY A 870 19.72 -41.34 2.92
C GLY A 870 18.36 -40.69 3.06
N THR A 871 18.03 -39.74 2.18
CA THR A 871 16.69 -39.19 2.01
C THR A 871 15.73 -40.34 1.68
N SER A 872 15.11 -40.91 2.71
CA SER A 872 14.05 -41.89 2.53
C SER A 872 12.73 -41.13 2.44
N VAL A 873 12.25 -40.98 1.22
CA VAL A 873 10.87 -40.61 0.94
C VAL A 873 10.02 -41.79 1.43
N VAL A 874 9.35 -41.63 2.58
CA VAL A 874 8.32 -42.58 2.99
C VAL A 874 7.13 -42.35 2.06
N LYS A 875 6.97 -43.21 1.05
CA LYS A 875 5.74 -43.25 0.25
C LYS A 875 4.59 -43.68 1.17
N ALA A 876 3.73 -42.73 1.54
CA ALA A 876 2.40 -43.10 2.02
C ALA A 876 1.70 -43.89 0.91
N THR A 877 1.15 -45.07 1.21
CA THR A 877 0.31 -45.80 0.27
C THR A 877 -1.05 -45.12 0.21
N SER A 878 -1.47 -44.59 -0.94
CA SER A 878 -2.85 -44.10 -1.09
C SER A 878 -3.83 -45.28 -0.98
N LYS A 879 -4.99 -45.03 -0.37
CA LYS A 879 -6.06 -46.03 -0.17
C LYS A 879 -6.94 -46.23 -1.42
N ASP A 880 -6.81 -45.35 -2.41
CA ASP A 880 -7.75 -45.19 -3.53
C ASP A 880 -7.13 -45.69 -4.86
N LYS A 881 -7.94 -46.33 -5.72
CA LYS A 881 -7.50 -47.05 -6.92
C LYS A 881 -8.22 -46.55 -8.19
N PRO A 882 -7.62 -46.71 -9.38
CA PRO A 882 -8.34 -46.52 -10.64
C PRO A 882 -9.66 -47.30 -10.66
N GLY A 883 -10.74 -46.63 -11.07
CA GLY A 883 -12.11 -47.16 -11.02
C GLY A 883 -12.91 -46.77 -9.77
N ASP A 884 -12.31 -46.14 -8.77
CA ASP A 884 -13.05 -45.53 -7.66
C ASP A 884 -13.98 -44.41 -8.16
N MET A 885 -15.13 -44.24 -7.51
CA MET A 885 -16.15 -43.26 -7.90
C MET A 885 -16.29 -42.15 -6.86
N TYR A 886 -16.39 -40.91 -7.32
CA TYR A 886 -16.61 -39.73 -6.49
C TYR A 886 -17.87 -38.99 -6.94
N GLU A 887 -18.78 -38.76 -6.00
CA GLU A 887 -19.96 -37.94 -6.21
C GLU A 887 -19.59 -36.47 -6.01
N VAL A 888 -19.52 -35.71 -7.11
CA VAL A 888 -19.36 -34.26 -7.11
C VAL A 888 -20.73 -33.62 -6.94
N LYS A 889 -20.84 -32.71 -5.98
CA LYS A 889 -22.07 -32.01 -5.63
C LYS A 889 -21.88 -30.50 -5.76
N LEU A 890 -22.74 -29.87 -6.55
CA LEU A 890 -22.92 -28.43 -6.62
C LEU A 890 -24.17 -28.05 -5.80
N SER A 891 -23.99 -27.24 -4.76
CA SER A 891 -25.08 -26.65 -3.98
C SER A 891 -25.20 -25.17 -4.34
N VAL A 892 -26.43 -24.71 -4.62
CA VAL A 892 -26.75 -23.33 -5.05
C VAL A 892 -27.80 -22.75 -4.10
N ALA A 893 -27.47 -21.66 -3.40
CA ALA A 893 -28.40 -20.97 -2.50
C ALA A 893 -28.31 -19.46 -2.70
N GLY A 894 -29.23 -18.89 -3.49
CA GLY A 894 -29.21 -17.45 -3.79
C GLY A 894 -27.92 -17.03 -4.52
N LYS A 895 -27.11 -16.18 -3.86
CA LYS A 895 -25.80 -15.73 -4.37
C LYS A 895 -24.68 -16.76 -4.17
N TYR A 896 -24.90 -17.79 -3.35
CA TYR A 896 -23.85 -18.71 -2.92
C TYR A 896 -23.80 -19.99 -3.75
N ARG A 897 -22.59 -20.46 -4.07
CA ARG A 897 -22.35 -21.79 -4.60
C ARG A 897 -21.27 -22.50 -3.81
N ALA A 898 -21.42 -23.81 -3.67
CA ALA A 898 -20.38 -24.68 -3.15
C ALA A 898 -20.23 -25.90 -4.05
N VAL A 899 -18.98 -26.23 -4.38
CA VAL A 899 -18.62 -27.49 -5.06
C VAL A 899 -17.89 -28.37 -4.06
N THR A 900 -18.44 -29.55 -3.78
CA THR A 900 -17.86 -30.53 -2.86
C THR A 900 -17.89 -31.91 -3.48
N TRP A 901 -17.08 -32.85 -3.00
CA TRP A 901 -17.18 -34.24 -3.43
C TRP A 901 -16.88 -35.23 -2.32
N LYS A 902 -17.43 -36.44 -2.46
CA LYS A 902 -17.18 -37.58 -1.55
C LYS A 902 -17.09 -38.88 -2.34
N LYS A 903 -16.35 -39.85 -1.83
CA LYS A 903 -16.24 -41.20 -2.42
C LYS A 903 -17.55 -41.98 -2.25
N VAL A 904 -17.94 -42.78 -3.27
CA VAL A 904 -19.15 -43.63 -3.28
C VAL A 904 -18.84 -45.09 -3.64
N GLU A 905 -19.68 -46.03 -3.20
CA GLU A 905 -19.49 -47.48 -3.43
C GLU A 905 -19.85 -47.88 -4.87
N SER A 906 -18.99 -48.69 -5.53
CA SER A 906 -19.18 -49.12 -6.93
C SER A 906 -20.36 -50.08 -7.08
N ALA A 907 -21.33 -49.73 -7.93
CA ALA A 907 -22.40 -50.65 -8.33
C ALA A 907 -21.91 -51.61 -9.42
N GLY A 908 -21.62 -52.86 -9.07
CA GLY A 908 -21.51 -53.99 -10.01
C GLY A 908 -20.27 -53.98 -10.92
N ALA A 909 -19.31 -54.84 -10.62
CA ALA A 909 -18.19 -55.15 -11.49
C ALA A 909 -18.64 -55.92 -12.73
N ASP A 910 -19.21 -55.22 -13.71
CA ASP A 910 -19.34 -55.73 -15.08
C ASP A 910 -19.19 -54.56 -16.07
N ALA A 911 -18.15 -54.68 -16.90
CA ALA A 911 -17.81 -53.85 -18.06
C ALA A 911 -17.08 -52.50 -17.81
N LEU A 912 -15.80 -52.57 -17.44
CA LEU A 912 -14.79 -51.70 -18.06
C LEU A 912 -13.60 -52.55 -18.49
N LYS A 913 -13.43 -52.68 -19.81
CA LYS A 913 -12.18 -53.18 -20.40
C LYS A 913 -11.07 -52.20 -19.98
N ASP A 914 -9.92 -52.75 -19.63
CA ASP A 914 -8.74 -52.09 -19.07
C ASP A 914 -8.56 -50.58 -19.43
N PRO A 915 -8.85 -49.64 -18.50
CA PRO A 915 -8.82 -48.19 -18.75
C PRO A 915 -7.44 -47.62 -19.12
N ALA A 916 -6.36 -48.35 -18.85
CA ALA A 916 -5.00 -47.89 -19.13
C ALA A 916 -4.69 -47.79 -20.64
N VAL A 917 -5.35 -48.63 -21.47
CA VAL A 917 -5.08 -48.74 -22.92
C VAL A 917 -6.07 -47.95 -23.78
N GLN A 918 -7.25 -47.59 -23.26
CA GLN A 918 -8.32 -46.90 -24.01
C GLN A 918 -8.17 -45.38 -24.16
N GLY A 919 -7.10 -44.77 -23.64
CA GLY A 919 -6.88 -43.32 -23.78
C GLY A 919 -6.69 -42.89 -25.24
N THR A 920 -7.07 -41.66 -25.57
CA THR A 920 -6.65 -41.02 -26.82
C THR A 920 -5.33 -40.31 -26.57
N TYR A 921 -4.39 -40.46 -27.51
CA TYR A 921 -3.05 -39.89 -27.39
C TYR A 921 -2.85 -38.85 -28.48
N TYR A 922 -2.24 -37.74 -28.08
CA TYR A 922 -1.99 -36.60 -28.93
C TYR A 922 -0.51 -36.28 -28.90
N VAL A 923 0.06 -35.93 -30.05
CA VAL A 923 1.39 -35.32 -30.11
C VAL A 923 1.21 -33.80 -29.99
N VAL A 924 1.95 -33.18 -29.08
CA VAL A 924 2.13 -31.73 -29.03
C VAL A 924 3.58 -31.43 -29.38
N GLY A 925 3.83 -30.51 -30.30
CA GLY A 925 5.19 -30.21 -30.72
C GLY A 925 5.42 -28.76 -31.14
N SER A 926 6.68 -28.36 -31.15
CA SER A 926 7.07 -26.99 -31.48
C SER A 926 6.76 -26.57 -32.93
N TRP A 927 6.41 -27.53 -33.81
CA TRP A 927 6.07 -27.28 -35.20
C TRP A 927 4.66 -26.69 -35.41
N ASN A 928 3.80 -26.70 -34.40
CA ASN A 928 2.43 -26.19 -34.48
C ASN A 928 2.00 -25.43 -33.21
N ASP A 929 2.95 -24.73 -32.58
CA ASP A 929 2.74 -23.99 -31.32
C ASP A 929 2.15 -24.88 -30.21
N ASN A 930 2.62 -26.14 -30.12
CA ASN A 930 2.19 -27.15 -29.14
C ASN A 930 0.70 -27.49 -29.17
N ARG A 931 0.01 -27.27 -30.30
CA ARG A 931 -1.40 -27.68 -30.44
C ARG A 931 -1.53 -29.21 -30.49
N PRO A 932 -2.42 -29.84 -29.72
CA PRO A 932 -2.57 -31.31 -29.72
C PRO A 932 -2.99 -31.85 -31.10
N GLN A 933 -2.28 -32.86 -31.62
CA GLN A 933 -2.61 -33.57 -32.85
C GLN A 933 -2.83 -35.05 -32.57
N ALA A 934 -4.00 -35.59 -32.93
CA ALA A 934 -4.37 -36.96 -32.60
C ALA A 934 -3.44 -38.00 -33.26
N MET A 935 -3.02 -38.99 -32.48
CA MET A 935 -2.32 -40.17 -32.97
C MET A 935 -3.32 -41.22 -33.48
N THR A 936 -2.96 -41.94 -34.54
CA THR A 936 -3.76 -43.03 -35.09
C THR A 936 -3.43 -44.34 -34.39
N ALA A 937 -4.43 -44.96 -33.76
CA ALA A 937 -4.26 -46.29 -33.17
C ALA A 937 -4.06 -47.35 -34.27
N ASP A 938 -2.93 -48.05 -34.25
CA ASP A 938 -2.60 -49.13 -35.19
C ASP A 938 -2.59 -50.46 -34.43
N HIS A 939 -3.77 -50.89 -34.00
CA HIS A 939 -3.96 -52.11 -33.22
C HIS A 939 -3.71 -53.40 -34.02
N ASP A 940 -3.62 -53.31 -35.34
CA ASP A 940 -3.36 -54.46 -36.23
C ASP A 940 -1.89 -54.91 -36.20
N LYS A 941 -0.95 -54.01 -35.87
CA LYS A 941 0.48 -54.33 -35.76
C LYS A 941 0.93 -54.69 -34.35
N ALA A 942 0.42 -54.00 -33.33
CA ALA A 942 0.73 -54.28 -31.94
C ALA A 942 -0.37 -53.71 -31.01
N LEU A 943 -0.66 -54.42 -29.91
CA LEU A 943 -1.64 -53.96 -28.92
C LEU A 943 -1.13 -52.65 -28.28
N GLY A 944 -1.98 -51.62 -28.23
CA GLY A 944 -1.66 -50.32 -27.61
C GLY A 944 -0.65 -49.45 -28.39
N LEU A 945 -0.45 -49.69 -29.69
CA LEU A 945 0.39 -48.86 -30.55
C LEU A 945 -0.40 -47.68 -31.16
N PHE A 946 0.17 -46.49 -31.04
CA PHE A 946 -0.33 -45.23 -31.57
C PHE A 946 0.73 -44.59 -32.47
N THR A 947 0.35 -44.18 -33.66
CA THR A 947 1.29 -43.69 -34.68
C THR A 947 0.91 -42.28 -35.13
N PHE A 948 1.91 -41.45 -35.40
CA PHE A 948 1.72 -40.10 -35.91
C PHE A 948 2.72 -39.81 -37.03
N ASP A 949 2.20 -39.50 -38.21
CA ASP A 949 3.00 -39.10 -39.37
C ASP A 949 3.17 -37.58 -39.36
N LEU A 950 4.37 -37.14 -38.98
CA LEU A 950 4.76 -35.74 -39.03
C LEU A 950 5.06 -35.34 -40.48
N GLY A 951 4.28 -34.38 -40.98
CA GLY A 951 4.45 -33.75 -42.29
C GLY A 951 5.83 -33.06 -42.44
N PRO A 952 6.11 -32.45 -43.61
CA PRO A 952 7.43 -31.85 -43.85
C PRO A 952 7.76 -30.82 -42.77
N LEU A 953 8.88 -31.02 -42.09
CA LEU A 953 9.35 -30.13 -41.04
C LEU A 953 9.49 -28.70 -41.57
N PRO A 954 9.14 -27.68 -40.77
CA PRO A 954 9.33 -26.29 -41.15
C PRO A 954 10.79 -25.96 -41.52
N MET A 955 11.00 -24.88 -42.29
CA MET A 955 12.36 -24.49 -42.75
C MET A 955 13.14 -23.66 -41.70
N TRP A 956 12.50 -23.24 -40.61
CA TRP A 956 13.03 -22.24 -39.67
C TRP A 956 13.82 -22.82 -38.49
N ALA A 957 13.75 -24.12 -38.24
CA ALA A 957 14.53 -24.78 -37.20
C ALA A 957 15.18 -26.08 -37.69
N SER A 958 16.18 -26.54 -36.94
CA SER A 958 16.86 -27.82 -37.13
C SER A 958 16.61 -28.79 -35.96
N ARG A 959 15.72 -28.43 -35.04
CA ARG A 959 15.36 -29.15 -33.81
C ARG A 959 13.90 -28.89 -33.48
N TYR A 960 13.17 -29.96 -33.19
CA TYR A 960 11.72 -29.92 -33.00
C TYR A 960 11.34 -30.73 -31.77
N ASP A 961 10.94 -30.03 -30.71
CA ASP A 961 10.60 -30.64 -29.44
C ASP A 961 9.13 -31.10 -29.45
N PHE A 962 8.86 -32.24 -28.81
CA PHE A 962 7.52 -32.78 -28.69
C PHE A 962 7.32 -33.61 -27.43
N GLN A 963 6.06 -33.76 -27.04
CA GLN A 963 5.58 -34.61 -25.96
C GLN A 963 4.33 -35.37 -26.42
N ILE A 964 3.94 -36.39 -25.65
CA ILE A 964 2.68 -37.11 -25.86
C ILE A 964 1.74 -36.71 -24.73
N VAL A 965 0.53 -36.30 -25.07
CA VAL A 965 -0.50 -35.86 -24.13
C VAL A 965 -1.67 -36.83 -24.20
N ARG A 966 -2.16 -37.29 -23.05
CA ARG A 966 -3.36 -38.14 -22.98
C ARG A 966 -4.62 -37.27 -22.87
N ASN A 967 -5.67 -37.62 -23.60
CA ASN A 967 -7.01 -37.03 -23.47
C ASN A 967 -7.04 -35.48 -23.54
N LYS A 968 -6.09 -34.85 -24.25
CA LYS A 968 -5.88 -33.38 -24.31
C LYS A 968 -5.64 -32.70 -22.95
N ASP A 969 -5.27 -33.46 -21.92
CA ASP A 969 -5.05 -32.93 -20.59
C ASP A 969 -3.56 -32.57 -20.39
N VAL A 970 -3.27 -31.27 -20.28
CA VAL A 970 -1.92 -30.71 -20.18
C VAL A 970 -1.16 -31.12 -18.92
N ILE A 971 -1.82 -31.74 -17.95
CA ILE A 971 -1.16 -32.35 -16.78
C ILE A 971 -1.06 -33.88 -16.88
N GLN A 972 -1.52 -34.47 -17.99
CA GLN A 972 -1.32 -35.89 -18.34
C GLN A 972 -0.29 -36.04 -19.46
N VAL A 973 0.92 -35.55 -19.21
CA VAL A 973 2.00 -35.50 -20.19
C VAL A 973 2.96 -36.68 -20.00
N PHE A 974 3.20 -37.43 -21.07
CA PHE A 974 4.31 -38.36 -21.14
C PHE A 974 5.56 -37.63 -21.62
N HIS A 975 6.67 -37.89 -20.93
CA HIS A 975 7.92 -37.20 -21.16
C HIS A 975 9.11 -38.17 -20.99
N PRO A 976 10.30 -37.81 -21.54
CA PRO A 976 11.52 -38.58 -21.27
C PRO A 976 11.89 -38.53 -19.79
N LYS A 977 12.57 -39.56 -19.32
CA LYS A 977 13.03 -39.67 -17.94
C LYS A 977 14.03 -38.59 -17.52
N TYR A 978 14.94 -38.22 -18.44
CA TYR A 978 16.03 -37.27 -18.16
C TYR A 978 16.16 -36.20 -19.24
N GLY A 979 15.82 -34.94 -18.90
CA GLY A 979 16.06 -33.76 -19.73
C GLY A 979 15.45 -33.85 -21.15
N SER A 980 15.96 -33.04 -22.08
CA SER A 980 15.54 -33.09 -23.47
C SER A 980 16.51 -33.92 -24.33
N ILE A 981 16.01 -34.93 -25.03
CA ILE A 981 16.82 -35.88 -25.81
C ILE A 981 16.68 -35.58 -27.31
N ALA A 982 17.78 -35.31 -28.00
CA ALA A 982 17.75 -34.93 -29.42
C ALA A 982 18.41 -35.97 -30.35
N SER A 983 17.63 -36.63 -31.21
CA SER A 983 18.10 -37.67 -32.14
C SER A 983 17.44 -37.60 -33.53
N GLU A 984 18.11 -38.13 -34.56
CA GLU A 984 17.53 -38.31 -35.90
C GLU A 984 16.58 -39.51 -35.92
N ASP A 985 16.99 -40.66 -35.37
CA ASP A 985 16.13 -41.82 -35.10
C ASP A 985 16.31 -42.24 -33.63
N TRP A 986 15.26 -42.72 -32.98
CA TRP A 986 15.29 -43.08 -31.55
C TRP A 986 14.30 -44.20 -31.24
N ASP A 987 14.65 -45.04 -30.26
CA ASP A 987 13.81 -46.12 -29.72
C ASP A 987 14.06 -46.22 -28.20
N GLU A 988 13.07 -45.85 -27.39
CA GLU A 988 13.17 -45.72 -25.94
C GLU A 988 12.08 -46.51 -25.22
N VAL A 989 12.50 -47.29 -24.24
CA VAL A 989 11.62 -48.17 -23.43
C VAL A 989 11.25 -47.54 -22.08
N ASP A 990 11.89 -46.44 -21.68
CA ASP A 990 11.73 -45.81 -20.37
C ASP A 990 10.98 -44.46 -20.48
N VAL A 991 9.69 -44.49 -20.82
CA VAL A 991 8.83 -43.29 -20.86
C VAL A 991 8.19 -43.03 -19.47
N GLU A 992 8.35 -41.81 -18.95
CA GLU A 992 7.71 -41.34 -17.70
C GLU A 992 6.40 -40.57 -17.97
N GLY A 993 5.63 -40.26 -16.93
CA GLY A 993 4.27 -39.71 -17.05
C GLY A 993 3.22 -40.79 -17.32
N PRO A 994 1.92 -40.47 -17.44
CA PRO A 994 1.40 -39.11 -17.56
C PRO A 994 1.36 -38.43 -16.18
N ASP A 995 2.06 -37.30 -16.05
CA ASP A 995 2.06 -36.45 -14.85
C ASP A 995 2.46 -35.00 -15.19
N GLU A 996 2.52 -34.13 -14.17
CA GLU A 996 2.89 -32.71 -14.26
C GLU A 996 4.40 -32.47 -14.42
N GLY A 997 5.22 -33.52 -14.32
CA GLY A 997 6.68 -33.49 -14.33
C GLY A 997 7.32 -33.23 -15.69
N GLY A 998 6.52 -32.97 -16.73
CA GLY A 998 6.95 -32.70 -18.10
C GLY A 998 7.60 -31.33 -18.31
N ILE A 999 7.57 -30.43 -17.32
CA ILE A 999 8.20 -29.10 -17.42
C ILE A 999 9.72 -29.27 -17.68
N ASN A 1000 10.19 -28.71 -18.80
CA ASN A 1000 11.58 -28.82 -19.32
C ASN A 1000 12.02 -30.24 -19.77
N LYS A 1001 11.10 -31.18 -20.00
CA LYS A 1001 11.40 -32.53 -20.47
C LYS A 1001 10.65 -32.85 -21.78
N ALA A 1002 11.34 -32.86 -22.92
CA ALA A 1002 10.72 -33.17 -24.21
C ALA A 1002 11.61 -34.05 -25.09
N TRP A 1003 11.01 -34.84 -25.98
CA TRP A 1003 11.74 -35.51 -27.05
C TRP A 1003 12.02 -34.52 -28.18
N CYS A 1004 13.19 -34.59 -28.80
CA CYS A 1004 13.62 -33.63 -29.82
C CYS A 1004 14.01 -34.34 -31.12
N ILE A 1005 13.30 -34.06 -32.19
CA ILE A 1005 13.58 -34.56 -33.53
C ILE A 1005 14.65 -33.68 -34.18
N LYS A 1006 15.77 -34.29 -34.60
CA LYS A 1006 16.79 -33.64 -35.44
C LYS A 1006 16.50 -33.93 -36.91
N GLY A 1007 16.19 -32.89 -37.67
CA GLY A 1007 15.92 -33.00 -39.11
C GLY A 1007 16.17 -31.68 -39.83
N LYS A 1008 16.29 -31.73 -41.15
CA LYS A 1008 16.33 -30.54 -42.01
C LYS A 1008 14.91 -30.16 -42.43
N GLY A 1009 14.68 -28.88 -42.69
CA GLY A 1009 13.41 -28.42 -43.26
C GLY A 1009 13.04 -29.23 -44.51
N GLY A 1010 11.81 -29.73 -44.55
CA GLY A 1010 11.29 -30.63 -45.57
C GLY A 1010 11.38 -32.13 -45.26
N ASP A 1011 12.12 -32.54 -44.21
CA ASP A 1011 12.15 -33.93 -43.76
C ASP A 1011 10.81 -34.36 -43.16
N ARG A 1012 10.43 -35.64 -43.30
CA ARG A 1012 9.23 -36.24 -42.72
C ARG A 1012 9.62 -37.29 -41.69
N PHE A 1013 8.82 -37.42 -40.63
CA PHE A 1013 9.08 -38.38 -39.55
C PHE A 1013 7.81 -39.14 -39.19
N ARG A 1014 7.98 -40.37 -38.71
CA ARG A 1014 6.92 -41.14 -38.05
C ARG A 1014 7.27 -41.32 -36.59
N ILE A 1015 6.33 -40.98 -35.71
CA ILE A 1015 6.41 -41.17 -34.26
C ILE A 1015 5.50 -42.35 -33.89
N ASP A 1016 6.05 -43.36 -33.25
CA ASP A 1016 5.35 -44.55 -32.78
C ASP A 1016 5.40 -44.55 -31.23
N PHE A 1017 4.25 -44.40 -30.57
CA PHE A 1017 4.08 -44.49 -29.12
C PHE A 1017 3.32 -45.76 -28.76
N GLN A 1018 3.87 -46.60 -27.89
CA GLN A 1018 3.26 -47.85 -27.45
C GLN A 1018 3.01 -47.83 -25.94
N ARG A 1019 1.80 -48.20 -25.52
CA ARG A 1019 1.47 -48.42 -24.10
C ARG A 1019 0.69 -49.72 -23.93
N ASN A 1020 1.19 -50.62 -23.09
CA ASN A 1020 0.57 -51.90 -22.79
C ASN A 1020 0.80 -52.31 -21.33
N LEU A 1021 -0.09 -53.13 -20.78
CA LEU A 1021 0.09 -53.76 -19.47
C LEU A 1021 0.76 -55.13 -19.65
N GLU A 1022 2.02 -55.25 -19.24
CA GLU A 1022 2.74 -56.52 -19.19
C GLU A 1022 2.87 -56.97 -17.73
N ASN A 1023 2.20 -58.05 -17.32
CA ASN A 1023 2.17 -58.56 -15.94
C ASN A 1023 1.74 -57.49 -14.89
N ASP A 1024 0.64 -56.77 -15.16
CA ASP A 1024 0.13 -55.67 -14.34
C ASP A 1024 1.10 -54.46 -14.18
N GLN A 1025 2.16 -54.39 -14.99
CA GLN A 1025 3.04 -53.22 -15.09
C GLN A 1025 2.74 -52.42 -16.37
N ASP A 1026 2.55 -51.12 -16.21
CA ASP A 1026 2.32 -50.18 -17.31
C ASP A 1026 3.63 -49.94 -18.07
N VAL A 1027 3.82 -50.67 -19.18
CA VAL A 1027 4.98 -50.60 -20.06
C VAL A 1027 4.71 -49.59 -21.16
N ARG A 1028 5.63 -48.65 -21.35
CA ARG A 1028 5.49 -47.51 -22.26
C ARG A 1028 6.74 -47.37 -23.10
N ARG A 1029 6.59 -47.28 -24.42
CA ARG A 1029 7.71 -47.13 -25.35
C ARG A 1029 7.43 -46.01 -26.34
N ILE A 1030 8.48 -45.32 -26.76
CA ILE A 1030 8.38 -44.32 -27.81
C ILE A 1030 9.53 -44.46 -28.78
N SER A 1031 9.23 -44.35 -30.07
CA SER A 1031 10.24 -44.33 -31.12
C SER A 1031 9.88 -43.32 -32.20
N TRP A 1032 10.88 -42.79 -32.89
CA TRP A 1032 10.65 -42.01 -34.10
C TRP A 1032 11.72 -42.30 -35.13
N ARG A 1033 11.32 -42.21 -36.40
CA ARG A 1033 12.23 -42.41 -37.53
C ARG A 1033 11.92 -41.52 -38.72
N LYS A 1034 12.95 -41.18 -39.48
CA LYS A 1034 12.81 -40.44 -40.74
C LYS A 1034 12.11 -41.30 -41.80
N VAL A 1035 11.11 -40.74 -42.47
CA VAL A 1035 10.38 -41.38 -43.57
C VAL A 1035 10.95 -40.89 -44.90
N PRO A 1036 11.26 -41.79 -45.87
CA PRO A 1036 11.68 -41.38 -47.21
C PRO A 1036 10.63 -40.48 -47.87
N ALA A 1037 11.08 -39.48 -48.64
CA ALA A 1037 10.16 -38.71 -49.47
C ALA A 1037 9.58 -39.63 -50.57
N GLU A 1038 8.25 -39.76 -50.62
CA GLU A 1038 7.52 -40.37 -51.73
C GLU A 1038 7.53 -39.50 -52.98
#